data_AF-A0A929IG26-F1
#
_entry.id   AF-A0A929IG26-F1
#
_cell.length_a   1.000
_cell.length_b   1.000
_cell.length_c   1.000
_cell.angle_alpha   90.00
_cell.angle_beta   90.00
_cell.angle_gamma   90.00
#
_symmetry.space_group_name_H-M   'P 1'
#
loop_
_entity.id
_entity.type
_entity.pdbx_description
1 polymer ?
#
loop_
_entity_poly.entity_id
_entity_poly.type
_entity_poly.pdbx_seq_one_letter_code
_entity_poly.pdbx_strand_id
1 'polypeptide(L)'
;NTSVVSNHGVIETDKSGSVFLLSPIVENSGTISTFFGQAGLIAGKHVEFESGTGQQDISVKECGDNDYAVNTEQGRIYGDYGVAGMYGRVVQQDGLITSVSAVKQSGRIELRARDKIVTGNKSMSLCPVTTSNEKEHSSFPFEGGEITLSGLSDIGDGKLERIEHQGVICAPSGKVRLEGSQRVYLESGSEIDVSGLWIERALEYDVIKAQLNTAQLADEYGQKYGLLHGEWIEFHQRYGSSIGDLSGHLANEKFTAGERSTEGGEIYINVSDGDIICRQGSSIDFSGGGIHHQSGLTDTTQLISGNRLYDISEAPAWIKYDKFAGYFENIHERYGLVDEYKGVFYGSGAPIKNYISEYTEGSNAGSLELIARNVVLDGQINASVERGIFQTLFQEPEDENGNQSAAGYVEPKGGTLSIGTAPTCENGYVANDSRIEEIVVREEVDSLPETFGPEDEIPDSYFKEAENESCLKKLEYQSGQPVYKTMLSAKKLSDAGLSALNLNALTRVTIDNDALLSLRPSGLLLENESNLTVTARNIHHRGTVDIPGGKAVFFSASNITSGIGNYGAANPDDYVSLKDRIYIADGSKILVNGKQIDNSYVNQGRGILSKSSHLDGGRVQIENYSIRIRPDGKPTSEVVVEKGSLIDVSGGYEIDEQGNVSGGDAGVLDIQGATLVLGGELKGHSLVGQQGGSVNIHSGLVNVKNSLAGFEDSMDSVDFEDEIPDDLHNTCYLEKDYFGETGFTNIGLTSVRELIVDNGVHFSPSMMKMPDPFPNSAQQEMSFKNFTGFGTHIKNGLVQVSPDYITSSSVLLAAGKNMKFTGTKDAIPTVFFASQETFFLPESALISVPSEGSISIDAPGIELSGQLQALSGDVQLSASINDIMLNPGSKILAGGYNRPQTSVPANNLRTNFTPVDGGSVYLKSKLGSIDVEQGALIDVSGSTPVVNQYKGADRTIYTGTVAGDSGSVSFSYHDDLELSGNLNAGHHMEGLMGGSLTIGRTDTEEALSIAPGEIDSFIDSGFDAFTFSSYSDLVFQPREEDLLIQAGRRLTLDAPEIIAGNNWNIHLKAPWIQLSNTYDKYDLQSLGSGFDPGVLIPDAVESGESILTLQGDFIDVAGSLGLSGFKNVSLEAGKDIRFDEEDYNKFWEGKLLAPGDF
;
A
#
# COMPACT_ATOMS: atom_id res chain seq x y z
N ASN A 1 -25.68 47.05 38.97
CA ASN A 1 -25.13 47.85 37.87
C ASN A 1 -24.16 46.99 37.10
N THR A 2 -24.61 46.42 35.98
CA THR A 2 -23.72 45.78 35.01
C THR A 2 -22.96 46.87 34.28
N SER A 3 -21.64 46.84 34.33
CA SER A 3 -20.76 47.71 33.53
C SER A 3 -20.73 47.22 32.08
N VAL A 4 -20.79 48.17 31.15
CA VAL A 4 -20.80 47.92 29.70
C VAL A 4 -19.67 48.73 29.07
N VAL A 5 -18.93 48.13 28.14
CA VAL A 5 -17.98 48.81 27.26
C VAL A 5 -18.48 48.68 25.83
N SER A 6 -18.83 49.80 25.20
CA SER A 6 -19.31 49.82 23.81
C SER A 6 -18.40 50.68 22.94
N ASN A 7 -17.88 50.10 21.84
CA ASN A 7 -17.18 50.84 20.79
C ASN A 7 -18.15 51.23 19.67
N HIS A 8 -18.27 52.52 19.39
CA HIS A 8 -19.00 53.06 18.22
C HIS A 8 -18.09 53.84 17.26
N GLY A 9 -16.78 53.93 17.56
CA GLY A 9 -15.81 54.73 16.83
C GLY A 9 -14.77 53.87 16.11
N VAL A 10 -13.61 54.46 15.81
CA VAL A 10 -12.47 53.77 15.17
C VAL A 10 -11.32 53.69 16.17
N ILE A 11 -10.78 52.50 16.38
CA ILE A 11 -9.59 52.22 17.21
C ILE A 11 -8.54 51.57 16.30
N GLU A 12 -7.38 52.21 16.14
CA GLU A 12 -6.28 51.73 15.30
C GLU A 12 -4.98 51.71 16.11
N THR A 13 -4.15 50.69 15.88
CA THR A 13 -2.81 50.58 16.46
C THR A 13 -1.72 50.63 15.39
N ASP A 14 -0.51 51.00 15.81
CA ASP A 14 0.70 50.75 15.01
C ASP A 14 0.98 49.23 14.89
N LYS A 15 1.92 48.85 14.01
CA LYS A 15 2.29 47.45 13.80
C LYS A 15 2.63 46.75 15.12
N SER A 16 2.10 45.54 15.32
CA SER A 16 2.25 44.71 16.52
C SER A 16 1.59 45.28 17.78
N GLY A 17 0.76 46.32 17.69
CA GLY A 17 -0.01 46.84 18.82
C GLY A 17 -1.31 46.07 19.06
N SER A 18 -1.75 45.97 20.32
CA SER A 18 -2.96 45.23 20.71
C SER A 18 -4.06 46.12 21.27
N VAL A 19 -5.32 45.71 21.07
CA VAL A 19 -6.53 46.36 21.59
C VAL A 19 -7.37 45.34 22.33
N PHE A 20 -7.67 45.58 23.61
CA PHE A 20 -8.55 44.73 24.40
C PHE A 20 -9.68 45.56 25.02
N LEU A 21 -10.92 45.20 24.73
CA LEU A 21 -12.10 45.76 25.39
C LEU A 21 -12.58 44.77 26.45
N LEU A 22 -12.58 45.19 27.71
CA LEU A 22 -12.92 44.35 28.87
C LEU A 22 -14.11 44.92 29.66
N SER A 23 -15.15 44.11 29.83
CA SER A 23 -16.27 44.35 30.75
C SER A 23 -17.08 43.07 30.90
N PRO A 24 -18.03 42.96 31.84
CA PRO A 24 -19.07 41.94 31.76
C PRO A 24 -19.80 41.98 30.40
N ILE A 25 -20.16 43.17 29.90
CA ILE A 25 -20.77 43.30 28.57
C ILE A 25 -19.86 44.14 27.67
N VAL A 26 -19.41 43.56 26.57
CA VAL A 26 -18.55 44.21 25.58
C VAL A 26 -19.25 44.21 24.22
N GLU A 27 -19.41 45.38 23.62
CA GLU A 27 -20.07 45.54 22.33
C GLU A 27 -19.19 46.33 21.35
N ASN A 28 -19.03 45.83 20.14
CA ASN A 28 -18.40 46.55 19.04
C ASN A 28 -19.43 46.83 17.93
N SER A 29 -19.71 48.10 17.69
CA SER A 29 -20.44 48.59 16.51
C SER A 29 -19.58 49.53 15.65
N GLY A 30 -18.33 49.73 16.02
CA GLY A 30 -17.34 50.55 15.33
C GLY A 30 -16.29 49.70 14.61
N THR A 31 -15.09 50.25 14.41
CA THR A 31 -13.95 49.57 13.80
C THR A 31 -12.80 49.43 14.79
N ILE A 32 -12.20 48.24 14.86
CA ILE A 32 -10.94 47.97 15.55
C ILE A 32 -9.95 47.44 14.51
N SER A 33 -8.74 47.98 14.45
CA SER A 33 -7.71 47.53 13.51
C SER A 33 -6.35 47.39 14.18
N THR A 34 -5.78 46.19 14.11
CA THR A 34 -4.47 45.82 14.65
C THR A 34 -3.67 45.03 13.63
N PHE A 35 -2.59 45.62 13.11
CA PHE A 35 -1.76 45.00 12.07
C PHE A 35 -0.57 44.24 12.70
N PHE A 36 -0.37 42.95 12.41
CA PHE A 36 0.56 42.06 13.14
C PHE A 36 0.31 42.00 14.66
N GLY A 37 -0.84 42.50 15.12
CA GLY A 37 -1.18 42.70 16.52
C GLY A 37 -2.32 41.80 16.96
N GLN A 38 -3.00 42.19 18.02
CA GLN A 38 -4.11 41.40 18.57
C GLN A 38 -5.28 42.30 18.96
N ALA A 39 -6.48 41.97 18.50
CA ALA A 39 -7.73 42.61 18.91
C ALA A 39 -8.58 41.62 19.72
N GLY A 40 -9.14 42.03 20.86
CA GLY A 40 -9.94 41.16 21.71
C GLY A 40 -11.16 41.84 22.32
N LEU A 41 -12.34 41.23 22.18
CA LEU A 41 -13.55 41.57 22.93
C LEU A 41 -13.73 40.56 24.06
N ILE A 42 -13.55 40.96 25.31
CA ILE A 42 -13.46 40.00 26.42
C ILE A 42 -14.53 40.32 27.46
N ALA A 43 -15.52 39.43 27.55
CA ALA A 43 -16.61 39.45 28.49
C ALA A 43 -16.33 38.55 29.69
N GLY A 44 -15.97 39.12 30.84
CA GLY A 44 -15.65 38.34 32.03
C GLY A 44 -15.44 39.19 33.28
N LYS A 45 -15.49 38.55 34.45
CA LYS A 45 -15.21 39.17 35.76
C LYS A 45 -13.75 39.08 36.17
N HIS A 46 -13.09 37.98 35.81
CA HIS A 46 -11.66 37.76 36.04
C HIS A 46 -11.01 37.29 34.74
N VAL A 47 -10.08 38.09 34.23
CA VAL A 47 -9.36 37.85 32.97
C VAL A 47 -7.88 37.95 33.26
N GLU A 48 -7.13 36.95 32.80
CA GLU A 48 -5.68 36.88 32.87
C GLU A 48 -5.09 36.97 31.47
N PHE A 49 -3.99 37.70 31.35
CA PHE A 49 -3.19 37.78 30.14
C PHE A 49 -1.88 37.05 30.43
N GLU A 50 -1.64 35.95 29.72
CA GLU A 50 -0.38 35.22 29.82
C GLU A 50 0.53 35.66 28.68
N SER A 51 1.76 36.07 29.04
CA SER A 51 2.73 36.52 28.05
C SER A 51 3.36 35.32 27.33
N GLY A 52 2.91 35.07 26.11
CA GLY A 52 3.58 34.16 25.17
C GLY A 52 4.71 34.85 24.40
N THR A 53 5.39 34.08 23.53
CA THR A 53 6.37 34.63 22.56
C THR A 53 5.64 35.39 21.44
N GLY A 54 5.30 36.67 21.70
CA GLY A 54 4.81 37.62 20.69
C GLY A 54 3.30 37.89 20.65
N GLN A 55 2.46 37.01 21.19
CA GLN A 55 1.00 37.17 21.32
C GLN A 55 0.58 36.96 22.78
N GLN A 56 -0.51 37.61 23.23
CA GLN A 56 -1.05 37.40 24.58
C GLN A 56 -2.05 36.25 24.53
N ASP A 57 -1.86 35.23 25.37
CA ASP A 57 -2.90 34.23 25.57
C ASP A 57 -3.94 34.79 26.54
N ILE A 58 -5.22 34.71 26.15
CA ILE A 58 -6.33 35.31 26.89
C ILE A 58 -7.06 34.21 27.62
N SER A 59 -6.99 34.28 28.95
CA SER A 59 -7.69 33.37 29.82
C SER A 59 -8.79 34.11 30.58
N VAL A 60 -10.04 33.70 30.39
CA VAL A 60 -11.15 34.15 31.24
C VAL A 60 -11.30 33.10 32.34
N LYS A 61 -11.14 33.49 33.63
CA LYS A 61 -11.22 32.58 34.79
C LYS A 61 -12.56 32.64 35.52
N GLU A 62 -13.35 33.71 35.34
CA GLU A 62 -14.71 33.81 35.90
C GLU A 62 -15.66 34.56 34.96
N CYS A 63 -16.82 33.97 34.68
CA CYS A 63 -17.94 34.59 33.96
C CYS A 63 -19.20 34.67 34.85
N GLY A 64 -19.93 35.79 34.77
CA GLY A 64 -21.28 35.95 35.30
C GLY A 64 -22.40 35.66 34.30
N ASP A 65 -23.63 35.59 34.79
CA ASP A 65 -24.83 35.27 33.97
C ASP A 65 -25.12 36.30 32.87
N ASN A 66 -24.56 37.51 32.97
CA ASN A 66 -24.76 38.60 32.01
C ASN A 66 -23.50 38.92 31.20
N ASP A 67 -22.58 37.97 31.04
CA ASP A 67 -21.31 38.24 30.37
C ASP A 67 -21.40 37.98 28.85
N TYR A 68 -21.48 39.04 28.05
CA TYR A 68 -21.70 38.98 26.59
C TYR A 68 -20.59 39.72 25.83
N ALA A 69 -19.98 39.05 24.85
CA ALA A 69 -19.11 39.68 23.87
C ALA A 69 -19.84 39.74 22.52
N VAL A 70 -20.13 40.95 22.04
CA VAL A 70 -20.97 41.17 20.84
C VAL A 70 -20.22 42.00 19.81
N ASN A 71 -20.11 41.51 18.59
CA ASN A 71 -19.70 42.28 17.42
C ASN A 71 -20.93 42.45 16.53
N THR A 72 -21.56 43.63 16.57
CA THR A 72 -22.85 43.87 15.89
C THR A 72 -22.70 43.83 14.37
N GLU A 73 -23.82 43.82 13.63
CA GLU A 73 -23.81 43.83 12.14
C GLU A 73 -22.95 44.97 11.53
N GLN A 74 -22.81 46.10 12.24
CA GLN A 74 -21.97 47.23 11.85
C GLN A 74 -20.51 47.12 12.33
N GLY A 75 -20.24 46.29 13.32
CA GLY A 75 -18.93 46.10 13.93
C GLY A 75 -17.92 45.49 12.96
N ARG A 76 -16.70 46.02 12.98
CA ARG A 76 -15.55 45.56 12.16
C ARG A 76 -14.34 45.33 13.07
N ILE A 77 -13.70 44.17 12.94
CA ILE A 77 -12.45 43.85 13.63
C ILE A 77 -11.44 43.36 12.59
N TYR A 78 -10.33 44.09 12.42
CA TYR A 78 -9.24 43.76 11.51
C TYR A 78 -8.02 43.35 12.35
N GLY A 79 -7.64 42.08 12.28
CA GLY A 79 -6.49 41.49 12.95
C GLY A 79 -5.47 40.95 11.95
N ASP A 80 -5.23 41.66 10.85
CA ASP A 80 -4.42 41.16 9.73
C ASP A 80 -3.01 40.74 10.15
N TYR A 81 -2.59 39.55 9.72
CA TYR A 81 -1.33 38.91 10.10
C TYR A 81 -1.17 38.68 11.62
N GLY A 82 -2.27 38.75 12.36
CA GLY A 82 -2.34 38.72 13.82
C GLY A 82 -3.53 37.91 14.32
N VAL A 83 -4.11 38.31 15.46
CA VAL A 83 -5.22 37.57 16.09
C VAL A 83 -6.41 38.49 16.34
N ALA A 84 -7.61 38.06 15.97
CA ALA A 84 -8.86 38.71 16.33
C ALA A 84 -9.74 37.77 17.16
N GLY A 85 -9.95 38.11 18.43
CA GLY A 85 -10.60 37.24 19.40
C GLY A 85 -11.88 37.82 20.04
N MET A 86 -12.83 36.95 20.36
CA MET A 86 -13.99 37.26 21.20
C MET A 86 -14.15 36.19 22.27
N TYR A 87 -14.29 36.59 23.53
CA TYR A 87 -14.27 35.70 24.68
C TYR A 87 -15.42 36.04 25.61
N GLY A 88 -16.21 35.07 26.08
CA GLY A 88 -17.28 35.37 27.03
C GLY A 88 -18.13 34.18 27.48
N ARG A 89 -19.17 34.42 28.29
CA ARG A 89 -20.18 33.37 28.52
C ARG A 89 -20.95 33.10 27.22
N VAL A 90 -21.34 34.17 26.54
CA VAL A 90 -21.94 34.15 25.21
C VAL A 90 -21.16 35.06 24.27
N VAL A 91 -20.81 34.54 23.10
CA VAL A 91 -20.19 35.28 22.01
C VAL A 91 -21.20 35.40 20.87
N GLN A 92 -21.47 36.62 20.44
CA GLN A 92 -22.37 36.91 19.32
C GLN A 92 -21.63 37.71 18.24
N GLN A 93 -21.40 37.08 17.10
CA GLN A 93 -20.65 37.64 15.98
C GLN A 93 -21.60 37.88 14.80
N ASP A 94 -22.08 39.13 14.65
CA ASP A 94 -22.98 39.53 13.57
C ASP A 94 -22.28 40.36 12.48
N GLY A 95 -21.12 40.93 12.80
CA GLY A 95 -20.35 41.84 11.95
C GLY A 95 -19.28 41.17 11.09
N LEU A 96 -18.19 41.90 10.83
CA LEU A 96 -17.00 41.39 10.11
C LEU A 96 -15.84 41.22 11.08
N ILE A 97 -15.17 40.08 11.00
CA ILE A 97 -13.85 39.84 11.57
C ILE A 97 -12.94 39.37 10.43
N THR A 98 -11.77 40.00 10.27
CA THR A 98 -10.77 39.54 9.30
C THR A 98 -9.39 39.37 9.92
N SER A 99 -8.65 38.37 9.45
CA SER A 99 -7.22 38.22 9.73
C SER A 99 -6.48 37.62 8.54
N VAL A 100 -5.81 38.46 7.74
CA VAL A 100 -5.09 38.02 6.54
C VAL A 100 -3.91 37.10 6.88
N SER A 101 -3.75 36.00 6.13
CA SER A 101 -2.59 35.10 6.16
C SER A 101 -1.56 35.45 5.08
N ALA A 102 -0.28 35.45 5.45
CA ALA A 102 0.88 35.61 4.56
C ALA A 102 1.76 34.35 4.57
N VAL A 103 2.68 34.29 3.61
CA VAL A 103 3.60 33.15 3.42
C VAL A 103 4.38 32.74 4.68
N LYS A 104 4.61 33.68 5.62
CA LYS A 104 5.36 33.48 6.87
C LYS A 104 4.53 33.70 8.14
N GLN A 105 3.26 34.07 8.01
CA GLN A 105 2.45 34.50 9.16
C GLN A 105 0.98 34.18 8.93
N SER A 106 0.44 33.28 9.74
CA SER A 106 -0.97 32.88 9.71
C SER A 106 -1.85 33.90 10.45
N GLY A 107 -2.93 34.32 9.81
CA GLY A 107 -4.00 35.07 10.46
C GLY A 107 -4.88 34.14 11.30
N ARG A 108 -5.33 34.59 12.47
CA ARG A 108 -6.17 33.78 13.38
C ARG A 108 -7.40 34.53 13.86
N ILE A 109 -8.54 33.83 13.89
CA ILE A 109 -9.78 34.27 14.52
C ILE A 109 -10.16 33.28 15.61
N GLU A 110 -10.42 33.77 16.81
CA GLU A 110 -10.80 32.92 17.95
C GLU A 110 -12.09 33.40 18.58
N LEU A 111 -13.13 32.57 18.54
CA LEU A 111 -14.37 32.80 19.26
C LEU A 111 -14.42 31.74 20.36
N ARG A 112 -14.25 32.16 21.62
CA ARG A 112 -14.27 31.22 22.75
C ARG A 112 -15.39 31.58 23.71
N ALA A 113 -16.27 30.62 23.99
CA ALA A 113 -17.36 30.85 24.92
C ALA A 113 -17.56 29.70 25.90
N ARG A 114 -18.22 29.99 27.03
CA ARG A 114 -18.63 28.94 27.98
C ARG A 114 -19.92 28.26 27.53
N ASP A 115 -20.95 29.05 27.26
CA ASP A 115 -22.29 28.52 26.99
C ASP A 115 -22.56 28.47 25.48
N LYS A 116 -22.40 29.60 24.77
CA LYS A 116 -22.93 29.73 23.41
C LYS A 116 -22.11 30.64 22.52
N ILE A 117 -21.85 30.19 21.29
CA ILE A 117 -21.39 31.03 20.17
C ILE A 117 -22.50 31.10 19.12
N VAL A 118 -22.85 32.31 18.70
CA VAL A 118 -23.84 32.56 17.63
C VAL A 118 -23.21 33.45 16.57
N THR A 119 -23.30 33.05 15.31
CA THR A 119 -22.99 33.91 14.17
C THR A 119 -24.27 34.35 13.48
N GLY A 120 -24.37 35.63 13.12
CA GLY A 120 -25.54 36.18 12.44
C GLY A 120 -25.56 35.83 10.94
N ASN A 121 -26.72 35.87 10.29
CA ASN A 121 -26.88 35.54 8.87
C ASN A 121 -26.08 36.40 7.87
N LYS A 122 -25.58 37.57 8.31
CA LYS A 122 -24.70 38.46 7.53
C LYS A 122 -23.28 38.54 8.10
N SER A 123 -23.00 37.72 9.09
CA SER A 123 -21.72 37.71 9.74
C SER A 123 -20.66 37.13 8.81
N MET A 124 -19.45 37.66 8.92
CA MET A 124 -18.30 37.22 8.13
C MET A 124 -17.09 37.08 9.04
N SER A 125 -16.54 35.87 9.14
CA SER A 125 -15.28 35.58 9.82
C SER A 125 -14.29 35.06 8.79
N LEU A 126 -13.34 35.89 8.38
CA LEU A 126 -12.52 35.67 7.18
C LEU A 126 -11.02 35.65 7.51
N CYS A 127 -10.33 34.59 7.13
CA CYS A 127 -8.87 34.55 7.11
C CYS A 127 -8.34 34.42 5.68
N PRO A 128 -8.45 35.48 4.85
CA PRO A 128 -8.05 35.42 3.44
C PRO A 128 -6.53 35.35 3.29
N VAL A 129 -6.07 34.79 2.17
CA VAL A 129 -4.65 34.75 1.81
C VAL A 129 -4.23 36.05 1.14
N THR A 130 -3.05 36.56 1.48
CA THR A 130 -2.50 37.81 0.92
C THR A 130 -2.24 37.70 -0.59
N THR A 131 -2.49 38.78 -1.33
CA THR A 131 -2.15 38.93 -2.76
C THR A 131 -0.75 39.52 -2.99
N SER A 132 0.09 39.53 -1.96
CA SER A 132 1.48 39.98 -2.05
C SER A 132 2.28 39.12 -3.02
N ASN A 133 3.14 39.76 -3.82
CA ASN A 133 4.10 39.09 -4.71
C ASN A 133 5.37 38.60 -3.96
N GLU A 134 5.36 38.62 -2.62
CA GLU A 134 6.44 38.04 -1.82
C GLU A 134 6.50 36.54 -2.06
N LYS A 135 7.69 36.04 -2.42
CA LYS A 135 7.92 34.62 -2.73
C LYS A 135 8.91 34.03 -1.73
N GLU A 136 8.59 32.85 -1.22
CA GLU A 136 9.48 32.08 -0.34
C GLU A 136 9.75 30.70 -0.91
N HIS A 137 10.84 30.10 -0.44
CA HIS A 137 11.25 28.76 -0.86
C HIS A 137 10.24 27.71 -0.38
N SER A 138 10.01 26.66 -1.18
CA SER A 138 9.11 25.55 -0.89
C SER A 138 9.37 24.85 0.46
N SER A 139 10.61 24.92 0.97
CA SER A 139 10.99 24.35 2.26
C SER A 139 10.44 25.07 3.49
N PHE A 140 9.95 26.32 3.37
CA PHE A 140 9.29 26.98 4.49
C PHE A 140 7.88 26.41 4.62
N PRO A 141 7.40 25.96 5.79
CA PRO A 141 6.02 25.54 5.93
C PRO A 141 5.10 26.75 5.74
N PHE A 142 4.09 26.61 4.89
CA PHE A 142 3.01 27.58 4.79
C PHE A 142 1.87 27.10 5.66
N GLU A 143 1.33 27.99 6.49
CA GLU A 143 0.14 27.75 7.29
C GLU A 143 -0.94 28.73 6.82
N GLY A 144 -2.07 28.18 6.36
CA GLY A 144 -3.25 28.96 6.04
C GLY A 144 -3.87 29.63 7.26
N GLY A 145 -4.97 30.37 7.05
CA GLY A 145 -5.70 31.02 8.15
C GLY A 145 -6.31 30.02 9.12
N GLU A 146 -6.41 30.39 10.41
CA GLU A 146 -7.02 29.55 11.45
C GLU A 146 -8.26 30.23 12.02
N ILE A 147 -9.40 29.53 12.06
CA ILE A 147 -10.63 30.01 12.69
C ILE A 147 -11.11 28.97 13.70
N THR A 148 -11.13 29.33 14.98
CA THR A 148 -11.48 28.42 16.07
C THR A 148 -12.69 28.94 16.84
N LEU A 149 -13.72 28.10 16.93
CA LEU A 149 -14.92 28.28 17.76
C LEU A 149 -14.90 27.19 18.84
N SER A 150 -14.57 27.53 20.09
CA SER A 150 -14.36 26.53 21.14
C SER A 150 -14.68 27.01 22.55
N GLY A 151 -14.45 26.14 23.54
CA GLY A 151 -14.66 26.43 24.95
C GLY A 151 -13.61 27.36 25.57
N LEU A 152 -13.97 27.99 26.70
CA LEU A 152 -13.02 28.72 27.53
C LEU A 152 -12.21 27.74 28.39
N SER A 153 -10.93 27.55 28.07
CA SER A 153 -10.06 26.51 28.63
C SER A 153 -9.91 26.51 30.17
N ASP A 154 -10.21 27.62 30.85
CA ASP A 154 -10.01 27.80 32.29
C ASP A 154 -11.30 27.93 33.12
N ILE A 155 -12.48 27.75 32.51
CA ILE A 155 -13.77 27.81 33.22
C ILE A 155 -14.58 26.54 32.99
N GLY A 156 -15.09 25.95 34.08
CA GLY A 156 -15.97 24.78 34.01
C GLY A 156 -15.18 23.52 33.64
N ASP A 157 -15.74 22.70 32.74
CA ASP A 157 -15.04 21.59 32.09
C ASP A 157 -14.22 22.04 30.87
N GLY A 158 -14.19 23.35 30.59
CA GLY A 158 -13.51 23.94 29.45
C GLY A 158 -14.22 23.71 28.12
N LYS A 159 -15.45 23.17 28.11
CA LYS A 159 -16.19 22.86 26.88
C LYS A 159 -17.27 23.91 26.62
N LEU A 160 -17.38 24.32 25.36
CA LEU A 160 -18.47 25.15 24.88
C LEU A 160 -19.74 24.30 24.75
N GLU A 161 -20.89 24.73 25.26
CA GLU A 161 -22.12 23.93 25.12
C GLU A 161 -22.60 23.90 23.66
N ARG A 162 -22.74 25.06 23.01
CA ARG A 162 -23.34 25.14 21.67
C ARG A 162 -22.70 26.16 20.71
N ILE A 163 -22.65 25.77 19.44
CA ILE A 163 -22.36 26.66 18.30
C ILE A 163 -23.58 26.73 17.37
N GLU A 164 -24.01 27.94 17.03
CA GLU A 164 -25.05 28.22 16.03
C GLU A 164 -24.46 29.11 14.93
N HIS A 165 -24.20 28.52 13.76
CA HIS A 165 -23.60 29.22 12.62
C HIS A 165 -24.66 29.57 11.56
N GLN A 166 -24.76 30.85 11.19
CA GLN A 166 -25.70 31.34 10.17
C GLN A 166 -25.04 32.15 9.06
N GLY A 167 -23.81 32.61 9.24
CA GLY A 167 -23.10 33.47 8.28
C GLY A 167 -22.04 32.73 7.48
N VAL A 168 -20.90 33.41 7.25
CA VAL A 168 -19.77 32.89 6.48
C VAL A 168 -18.53 32.75 7.36
N ILE A 169 -17.95 31.55 7.37
CA ILE A 169 -16.60 31.28 7.87
C ILE A 169 -15.75 30.90 6.66
N CYS A 170 -14.69 31.67 6.37
CA CYS A 170 -13.85 31.42 5.19
C CYS A 170 -12.36 31.52 5.55
N ALA A 171 -11.62 30.44 5.33
CA ALA A 171 -10.18 30.35 5.54
C ALA A 171 -9.56 29.47 4.44
N PRO A 172 -9.33 30.02 3.22
CA PRO A 172 -8.81 29.25 2.08
C PRO A 172 -7.49 28.55 2.43
N SER A 173 -7.40 27.25 2.13
CA SER A 173 -6.27 26.38 2.50
C SER A 173 -5.91 26.39 4.00
N GLY A 174 -6.85 26.86 4.84
CA GLY A 174 -6.68 27.09 6.26
C GLY A 174 -7.30 25.99 7.10
N LYS A 175 -7.52 26.30 8.38
CA LYS A 175 -8.09 25.38 9.36
C LYS A 175 -9.30 26.01 10.03
N VAL A 176 -10.40 25.27 10.06
CA VAL A 176 -11.63 25.67 10.75
C VAL A 176 -11.96 24.62 11.82
N ARG A 177 -12.02 25.04 13.09
CA ARG A 177 -12.25 24.15 14.22
C ARG A 177 -13.50 24.59 15.00
N LEU A 178 -14.50 23.72 15.08
CA LEU A 178 -15.73 23.93 15.83
C LEU A 178 -15.84 22.87 16.92
N GLU A 179 -15.82 23.28 18.18
CA GLU A 179 -15.87 22.37 19.32
C GLU A 179 -17.02 22.72 20.25
N GLY A 180 -17.95 21.78 20.41
CA GLY A 180 -19.06 21.85 21.34
C GLY A 180 -19.13 20.64 22.27
N SER A 181 -19.98 20.71 23.29
CA SER A 181 -20.35 19.56 24.12
C SER A 181 -21.75 19.07 23.83
N GLN A 182 -22.69 19.95 23.47
CA GLN A 182 -24.08 19.56 23.22
C GLN A 182 -24.44 19.62 21.74
N ARG A 183 -24.09 20.69 21.02
CA ARG A 183 -24.51 20.84 19.61
C ARG A 183 -23.65 21.80 18.80
N VAL A 184 -23.40 21.41 17.54
CA VAL A 184 -23.00 22.32 16.46
C VAL A 184 -24.11 22.34 15.43
N TYR A 185 -24.69 23.51 15.19
CA TYR A 185 -25.82 23.70 14.28
C TYR A 185 -25.44 24.68 13.17
N LEU A 186 -25.42 24.21 11.92
CA LEU A 186 -25.25 25.01 10.71
C LEU A 186 -26.63 25.28 10.10
N GLU A 187 -27.06 26.53 10.15
CA GLU A 187 -28.35 26.98 9.65
C GLU A 187 -28.41 26.95 8.11
N SER A 188 -29.62 26.92 7.56
CA SER A 188 -29.82 27.11 6.12
C SER A 188 -29.22 28.43 5.65
N GLY A 189 -28.33 28.38 4.65
CA GLY A 189 -27.60 29.52 4.11
C GLY A 189 -26.27 29.84 4.80
N SER A 190 -25.90 29.08 5.83
CA SER A 190 -24.57 29.19 6.44
C SER A 190 -23.50 28.52 5.57
N GLU A 191 -22.29 29.07 5.58
CA GLU A 191 -21.17 28.62 4.75
C GLU A 191 -19.90 28.46 5.59
N ILE A 192 -19.22 27.34 5.40
CA ILE A 192 -17.84 27.11 5.85
C ILE A 192 -17.01 26.77 4.62
N ASP A 193 -16.03 27.62 4.29
CA ASP A 193 -15.20 27.51 3.10
C ASP A 193 -13.71 27.51 3.46
N VAL A 194 -13.04 26.39 3.21
CA VAL A 194 -11.58 26.24 3.28
C VAL A 194 -11.00 25.81 1.93
N SER A 195 -11.73 26.02 0.84
CA SER A 195 -11.32 25.62 -0.51
C SER A 195 -9.96 26.18 -0.91
N GLY A 196 -9.29 25.46 -1.81
CA GLY A 196 -8.06 25.92 -2.43
C GLY A 196 -8.30 27.04 -3.43
N LEU A 197 -7.34 27.95 -3.56
CA LEU A 197 -7.38 29.06 -4.50
C LEU A 197 -7.04 28.62 -5.93
N TRP A 198 -7.71 29.25 -6.89
CA TRP A 198 -7.37 29.19 -8.31
C TRP A 198 -6.46 30.35 -8.68
N ILE A 199 -5.28 30.03 -9.21
CA ILE A 199 -4.25 31.00 -9.57
C ILE A 199 -4.03 31.02 -11.08
N GLU A 200 -4.05 32.22 -11.66
CA GLU A 200 -3.66 32.45 -13.05
C GLU A 200 -2.13 32.55 -13.13
N ARG A 201 -1.50 31.66 -13.91
CA ARG A 201 -0.05 31.66 -14.13
C ARG A 201 0.27 31.85 -15.61
N ALA A 202 1.20 32.77 -15.88
CA ALA A 202 1.75 32.94 -17.21
C ALA A 202 2.71 31.79 -17.53
N LEU A 203 2.63 31.25 -18.75
CA LEU A 203 3.42 30.11 -19.22
C LEU A 203 4.96 30.30 -19.10
N GLU A 204 5.43 31.55 -19.05
CA GLU A 204 6.86 31.84 -18.87
C GLU A 204 7.42 31.35 -17.53
N TYR A 205 6.56 31.18 -16.51
CA TYR A 205 6.95 30.64 -15.22
C TYR A 205 7.12 29.12 -15.22
N ASP A 206 6.65 28.41 -16.25
CA ASP A 206 6.85 26.96 -16.40
C ASP A 206 8.22 26.62 -17.02
N VAL A 207 8.98 27.63 -17.46
CA VAL A 207 10.32 27.47 -18.03
C VAL A 207 11.36 27.65 -16.93
N ILE A 208 11.92 26.52 -16.49
CA ILE A 208 12.94 26.47 -15.45
C ILE A 208 14.32 26.67 -16.07
N LYS A 209 15.14 27.47 -15.39
CA LYS A 209 16.52 27.73 -15.78
C LYS A 209 17.47 27.02 -14.82
N ALA A 210 18.29 26.12 -15.35
CA ALA A 210 19.22 25.30 -14.58
C ALA A 210 20.65 25.38 -15.13
N GLN A 211 21.64 25.29 -14.26
CA GLN A 211 23.04 25.21 -14.66
C GLN A 211 23.53 23.76 -14.57
N LEU A 212 24.10 23.26 -15.66
CA LEU A 212 24.61 21.89 -15.74
C LEU A 212 26.07 21.83 -15.29
N ASN A 213 26.32 21.52 -14.02
CA ASN A 213 27.68 21.33 -13.49
C ASN A 213 28.04 19.84 -13.39
N THR A 214 29.24 19.53 -12.86
CA THR A 214 29.70 18.14 -12.64
C THR A 214 28.72 17.28 -11.83
N ALA A 215 27.95 17.89 -10.93
CA ALA A 215 26.94 17.21 -10.11
C ALA A 215 25.68 16.86 -10.92
N GLN A 216 25.13 17.83 -11.67
CA GLN A 216 23.99 17.59 -12.55
C GLN A 216 24.36 16.61 -13.67
N LEU A 217 25.59 16.65 -14.18
CA LEU A 217 26.09 15.75 -15.23
C LEU A 217 26.83 14.53 -14.65
N ALA A 218 26.42 14.05 -13.47
CA ALA A 218 27.12 12.97 -12.78
C ALA A 218 27.11 11.68 -13.63
N ASP A 219 25.94 11.35 -14.18
CA ASP A 219 25.63 10.11 -14.89
C ASP A 219 25.72 10.26 -16.42
N GLU A 220 25.85 11.49 -16.91
CA GLU A 220 25.93 11.86 -18.33
C GLU A 220 27.39 11.94 -18.79
N TYR A 221 28.09 10.80 -18.76
CA TYR A 221 29.51 10.72 -19.13
C TYR A 221 29.83 11.32 -20.51
N GLY A 222 28.89 11.22 -21.47
CA GLY A 222 29.02 11.82 -22.80
C GLY A 222 29.00 13.35 -22.83
N GLN A 223 28.35 13.99 -21.84
CA GLN A 223 28.19 15.45 -21.75
C GLN A 223 29.08 16.10 -20.70
N LYS A 224 29.61 15.32 -19.74
CA LYS A 224 30.41 15.81 -18.60
C LYS A 224 31.63 16.65 -18.96
N TYR A 225 32.16 16.51 -20.17
CA TYR A 225 33.23 17.36 -20.71
C TYR A 225 32.87 17.98 -22.08
N GLY A 226 31.57 17.99 -22.40
CA GLY A 226 31.00 18.51 -23.64
C GLY A 226 30.60 19.98 -23.54
N LEU A 227 29.86 20.43 -24.54
CA LEU A 227 29.36 21.81 -24.65
C LEU A 227 28.52 22.23 -23.44
N LEU A 228 27.78 21.30 -22.82
CA LEU A 228 26.80 21.59 -21.78
C LEU A 228 27.42 21.83 -20.39
N HIS A 229 28.68 21.47 -20.17
CA HIS A 229 29.31 21.62 -18.87
C HIS A 229 29.51 23.09 -18.50
N GLY A 230 28.93 23.50 -17.37
CA GLY A 230 29.00 24.86 -16.82
C GLY A 230 28.00 25.83 -17.45
N GLU A 231 27.22 25.37 -18.43
CA GLU A 231 26.27 26.19 -19.18
C GLU A 231 24.88 26.20 -18.55
N TRP A 232 24.13 27.26 -18.83
CA TRP A 232 22.74 27.40 -18.42
C TRP A 232 21.82 26.87 -19.51
N ILE A 233 20.92 25.98 -19.12
CA ILE A 233 19.82 25.50 -19.95
C ILE A 233 18.49 26.01 -19.41
N GLU A 234 17.55 26.13 -20.33
CA GLU A 234 16.15 26.47 -20.10
C GLU A 234 15.31 25.30 -20.62
N PHE A 235 14.46 24.75 -19.77
CA PHE A 235 13.60 23.61 -20.09
C PHE A 235 12.22 23.82 -19.46
N HIS A 236 11.20 23.23 -20.05
CA HIS A 236 9.85 23.33 -19.52
C HIS A 236 9.62 22.26 -18.45
N GLN A 237 9.06 22.60 -17.30
CA GLN A 237 8.91 21.68 -16.16
C GLN A 237 8.19 20.37 -16.51
N ARG A 238 7.19 20.42 -17.41
CA ARG A 238 6.46 19.24 -17.89
C ARG A 238 7.23 18.34 -18.86
N TYR A 239 8.13 18.90 -19.67
CA TYR A 239 8.89 18.10 -20.65
C TYR A 239 10.25 17.69 -20.11
N GLY A 240 10.71 18.36 -19.05
CA GLY A 240 11.95 18.01 -18.40
C GLY A 240 13.19 18.26 -19.26
N SER A 241 14.26 17.58 -18.89
CA SER A 241 15.50 17.46 -19.66
C SER A 241 15.87 15.99 -19.73
N SER A 242 16.24 15.49 -20.90
CA SER A 242 16.81 14.13 -21.02
C SER A 242 18.30 14.08 -20.69
N ILE A 243 18.88 15.21 -20.27
CA ILE A 243 20.29 15.37 -19.93
C ILE A 243 20.41 16.09 -18.59
N GLY A 244 21.03 15.43 -17.62
CA GLY A 244 21.37 15.97 -16.32
C GLY A 244 20.28 15.77 -15.28
N ASP A 245 20.69 15.53 -14.03
CA ASP A 245 19.81 15.50 -12.86
C ASP A 245 19.34 16.92 -12.51
N LEU A 246 18.08 17.21 -12.84
CA LEU A 246 17.42 18.49 -12.59
C LEU A 246 16.35 18.40 -11.51
N SER A 247 16.28 17.30 -10.77
CA SER A 247 15.32 17.09 -9.66
C SER A 247 15.34 18.26 -8.67
N GLY A 248 16.53 18.70 -8.28
CA GLY A 248 16.71 19.86 -7.40
C GLY A 248 16.22 21.19 -8.01
N HIS A 249 16.21 21.36 -9.33
CA HIS A 249 15.69 22.57 -9.96
C HIS A 249 14.16 22.55 -10.07
N LEU A 250 13.56 21.38 -10.30
CA LEU A 250 12.12 21.18 -10.23
C LEU A 250 11.58 21.41 -8.80
N ALA A 251 12.37 21.09 -7.76
CA ALA A 251 11.96 21.22 -6.35
C ALA A 251 12.19 22.62 -5.71
N ASN A 252 13.12 23.43 -6.24
CA ASN A 252 13.62 24.67 -5.59
C ASN A 252 12.92 25.97 -6.04
N GLU A 253 11.67 25.90 -6.49
CA GLU A 253 10.91 27.09 -6.85
C GLU A 253 10.47 27.92 -5.63
N LYS A 254 10.34 29.24 -5.86
CA LYS A 254 9.79 30.16 -4.86
C LYS A 254 8.34 30.49 -5.19
N PHE A 255 7.46 30.32 -4.21
CA PHE A 255 6.02 30.48 -4.37
C PHE A 255 5.51 31.66 -3.55
N THR A 256 4.52 32.35 -4.09
CA THR A 256 3.70 33.32 -3.34
C THR A 256 2.75 32.61 -2.38
N ALA A 257 2.20 33.33 -1.40
CA ALA A 257 1.20 32.75 -0.49
C ALA A 257 0.01 32.13 -1.26
N GLY A 258 -0.46 32.79 -2.33
CA GLY A 258 -1.54 32.28 -3.18
C GLY A 258 -1.17 30.98 -3.90
N GLU A 259 0.02 30.88 -4.49
CA GLU A 259 0.50 29.66 -5.15
C GLU A 259 0.70 28.48 -4.17
N ARG A 260 0.86 28.76 -2.87
CA ARG A 260 0.90 27.73 -1.81
C ARG A 260 -0.46 27.42 -1.20
N SER A 261 -1.49 28.17 -1.57
CA SER A 261 -2.85 28.01 -1.08
C SER A 261 -3.75 27.45 -2.16
N THR A 262 -3.25 26.54 -3.00
CA THR A 262 -4.03 25.88 -4.05
C THR A 262 -4.68 24.59 -3.55
N GLU A 263 -4.16 23.97 -2.50
CA GLU A 263 -4.77 22.79 -1.87
C GLU A 263 -5.92 23.17 -0.94
N GLY A 264 -6.92 22.30 -0.79
CA GLY A 264 -8.02 22.51 0.17
C GLY A 264 -7.55 22.41 1.63
N GLY A 265 -8.24 23.12 2.52
CA GLY A 265 -7.92 23.17 3.96
C GLY A 265 -8.57 22.07 4.80
N GLU A 266 -8.51 22.24 6.13
CA GLU A 266 -9.01 21.26 7.10
C GLU A 266 -10.21 21.83 7.88
N ILE A 267 -11.27 21.04 8.01
CA ILE A 267 -12.43 21.35 8.84
C ILE A 267 -12.58 20.25 9.89
N TYR A 268 -12.60 20.65 11.16
CA TYR A 268 -12.79 19.76 12.29
C TYR A 268 -14.00 20.20 13.11
N ILE A 269 -15.02 19.35 13.20
CA ILE A 269 -16.21 19.58 14.00
C ILE A 269 -16.34 18.45 15.02
N ASN A 270 -16.25 18.80 16.30
CA ASN A 270 -16.34 17.85 17.40
C ASN A 270 -17.39 18.27 18.42
N VAL A 271 -18.30 17.36 18.74
CA VAL A 271 -19.32 17.49 19.75
C VAL A 271 -19.22 16.32 20.73
N SER A 272 -18.90 16.60 21.99
CA SER A 272 -18.64 15.50 22.93
C SER A 272 -19.90 14.68 23.27
N ASP A 273 -21.03 15.32 23.57
CA ASP A 273 -22.17 14.64 24.20
C ASP A 273 -23.50 14.83 23.46
N GLY A 274 -23.48 15.33 22.23
CA GLY A 274 -24.69 15.51 21.43
C GLY A 274 -24.44 15.48 19.92
N ASP A 275 -24.95 16.47 19.19
CA ASP A 275 -25.20 16.34 17.75
C ASP A 275 -24.49 17.39 16.89
N ILE A 276 -24.14 17.00 15.67
CA ILE A 276 -23.80 17.91 14.58
C ILE A 276 -24.99 17.94 13.61
N ILE A 277 -25.50 19.13 13.30
CA ILE A 277 -26.62 19.31 12.38
C ILE A 277 -26.23 20.29 11.29
N CYS A 278 -26.15 19.81 10.05
CA CYS A 278 -25.96 20.63 8.86
C CYS A 278 -27.29 20.69 8.11
N ARG A 279 -27.99 21.82 8.17
CA ARG A 279 -29.34 21.96 7.59
C ARG A 279 -29.30 21.98 6.06
N GLN A 280 -30.42 21.62 5.45
CA GLN A 280 -30.58 21.80 4.01
C GLN A 280 -30.35 23.27 3.63
N GLY A 281 -29.49 23.52 2.65
CA GLY A 281 -29.10 24.86 2.24
C GLY A 281 -27.86 25.43 2.94
N SER A 282 -27.28 24.74 3.93
CA SER A 282 -25.91 25.03 4.38
C SER A 282 -24.87 24.43 3.41
N SER A 283 -23.67 25.00 3.35
CA SER A 283 -22.55 24.49 2.54
C SER A 283 -21.26 24.35 3.34
N ILE A 284 -20.55 23.25 3.09
CA ILE A 284 -19.20 23.00 3.58
C ILE A 284 -18.31 22.74 2.37
N ASP A 285 -17.34 23.61 2.12
CA ASP A 285 -16.43 23.52 0.98
C ASP A 285 -14.98 23.33 1.45
N PHE A 286 -14.38 22.23 1.02
CA PHE A 286 -12.96 21.92 1.17
C PHE A 286 -12.39 21.38 -0.15
N SER A 287 -12.93 21.84 -1.27
CA SER A 287 -12.47 21.49 -2.61
C SER A 287 -11.04 21.95 -2.90
N GLY A 288 -10.40 21.28 -3.85
CA GLY A 288 -9.07 21.65 -4.32
C GLY A 288 -9.16 22.79 -5.33
N GLY A 289 -8.23 23.74 -5.22
CA GLY A 289 -8.02 24.77 -6.23
C GLY A 289 -7.07 24.28 -7.32
N GLY A 290 -6.19 25.17 -7.77
CA GLY A 290 -5.17 24.82 -8.75
C GLY A 290 -4.62 26.03 -9.49
N ILE A 291 -3.98 25.74 -10.62
CA ILE A 291 -3.32 26.72 -11.47
C ILE A 291 -3.91 26.64 -12.89
N HIS A 292 -4.38 27.78 -13.39
CA HIS A 292 -4.70 27.96 -14.81
C HIS A 292 -3.48 28.51 -15.52
N HIS A 293 -2.89 27.69 -16.39
CA HIS A 293 -1.73 28.06 -17.18
C HIS A 293 -2.17 28.67 -18.49
N GLN A 294 -1.74 29.90 -18.75
CA GLN A 294 -2.12 30.64 -19.94
C GLN A 294 -1.45 30.08 -21.21
N SER A 295 -2.09 30.22 -22.36
CA SER A 295 -1.46 29.88 -23.64
C SER A 295 -0.29 30.81 -23.97
N GLY A 296 0.76 30.29 -24.61
CA GLY A 296 1.93 31.11 -24.92
C GLY A 296 2.98 30.41 -25.79
N LEU A 297 4.04 31.15 -26.08
CA LEU A 297 5.21 30.68 -26.83
C LEU A 297 6.39 30.49 -25.88
N THR A 298 6.87 29.25 -25.74
CA THR A 298 8.02 28.91 -24.90
C THR A 298 9.30 28.79 -25.72
N ASP A 299 10.41 29.15 -25.09
CA ASP A 299 11.76 29.00 -25.64
C ASP A 299 12.50 28.01 -24.74
N THR A 300 12.80 26.83 -25.26
CA THR A 300 13.57 25.78 -24.58
C THR A 300 14.93 25.67 -25.24
N THR A 301 15.91 25.14 -24.51
CA THR A 301 17.26 24.99 -25.04
C THR A 301 17.28 24.02 -26.20
N GLN A 302 17.79 24.49 -27.33
CA GLN A 302 17.94 23.71 -28.54
C GLN A 302 19.43 23.44 -28.81
N LEU A 303 19.78 22.21 -29.15
CA LEU A 303 21.14 21.75 -29.41
C LEU A 303 21.30 21.30 -30.86
N ILE A 304 22.47 21.57 -31.44
CA ILE A 304 22.80 21.14 -32.81
C ILE A 304 23.90 20.09 -32.77
N SER A 305 23.68 18.98 -33.47
CA SER A 305 24.73 17.99 -33.80
C SER A 305 24.67 17.71 -35.30
N GLY A 306 25.71 18.11 -36.04
CA GLY A 306 25.75 18.07 -37.50
C GLY A 306 24.65 18.93 -38.15
N ASN A 307 23.71 18.27 -38.84
CA ASN A 307 22.57 18.91 -39.52
C ASN A 307 21.23 18.69 -38.80
N ARG A 308 21.24 18.19 -37.56
CA ARG A 308 20.03 17.92 -36.77
C ARG A 308 19.93 18.85 -35.57
N LEU A 309 18.70 19.24 -35.27
CA LEU A 309 18.30 20.05 -34.12
C LEU A 309 17.65 19.12 -33.09
N TYR A 310 18.00 19.29 -31.82
CA TYR A 310 17.48 18.53 -30.68
C TYR A 310 16.97 19.51 -29.63
N ASP A 311 15.74 19.31 -29.14
CA ASP A 311 15.30 19.95 -27.91
C ASP A 311 15.98 19.29 -26.71
N ILE A 312 16.29 20.04 -25.66
CA ILE A 312 16.94 19.51 -24.46
C ILE A 312 16.13 18.38 -23.78
N SER A 313 14.80 18.35 -23.94
CA SER A 313 13.92 17.29 -23.42
C SER A 313 14.06 15.95 -24.15
N GLU A 314 14.55 15.92 -25.39
CA GLU A 314 14.70 14.71 -26.21
C GLU A 314 16.15 14.50 -26.71
N ALA A 315 17.08 15.30 -26.21
CA ALA A 315 18.48 15.31 -26.60
C ALA A 315 19.20 14.03 -26.12
N PRO A 316 19.74 13.17 -27.02
CA PRO A 316 20.48 11.99 -26.60
C PRO A 316 21.72 12.35 -25.76
N ALA A 317 21.90 11.68 -24.61
CA ALA A 317 23.02 11.95 -23.71
C ALA A 317 24.39 11.52 -24.27
N TRP A 318 24.43 10.58 -25.22
CA TRP A 318 25.67 9.94 -25.71
C TRP A 318 26.25 10.53 -27.01
N ILE A 319 25.69 11.62 -27.54
CA ILE A 319 26.19 12.26 -28.77
C ILE A 319 26.90 13.58 -28.46
N LYS A 320 27.89 13.93 -29.29
CA LYS A 320 28.56 15.23 -29.15
C LYS A 320 27.72 16.33 -29.81
N TYR A 321 27.41 17.38 -29.05
CA TYR A 321 26.79 18.61 -29.57
C TYR A 321 27.85 19.63 -29.99
N ASP A 322 27.60 20.28 -31.13
CA ASP A 322 28.52 21.23 -31.75
C ASP A 322 28.32 22.66 -31.22
N LYS A 323 27.05 23.05 -30.98
CA LYS A 323 26.67 24.38 -30.48
C LYS A 323 25.20 24.42 -30.01
N PHE A 324 24.86 25.46 -29.24
CA PHE A 324 23.48 25.86 -29.00
C PHE A 324 22.86 26.42 -30.28
N ALA A 325 21.61 26.02 -30.56
CA ALA A 325 20.89 26.55 -31.71
C ALA A 325 20.48 28.00 -31.45
N GLY A 326 20.66 28.85 -32.45
CA GLY A 326 20.21 30.23 -32.35
C GLY A 326 21.12 31.20 -31.59
N TYR A 327 22.30 30.77 -31.17
CA TYR A 327 23.32 31.65 -30.59
C TYR A 327 24.14 32.32 -31.71
N PHE A 328 24.04 33.65 -31.83
CA PHE A 328 24.86 34.46 -32.73
C PHE A 328 25.47 35.64 -31.99
N GLU A 329 26.80 35.72 -31.98
CA GLU A 329 27.54 36.89 -31.52
C GLU A 329 27.81 37.82 -32.70
N ASN A 330 27.36 39.07 -32.61
CA ASN A 330 27.78 40.13 -33.52
C ASN A 330 28.84 41.01 -32.84
N ILE A 331 30.11 40.74 -33.17
CA ILE A 331 31.24 41.48 -32.64
C ILE A 331 31.42 42.76 -33.47
N HIS A 332 31.04 43.89 -32.90
CA HIS A 332 31.30 45.21 -33.47
C HIS A 332 32.76 45.62 -33.17
N GLU A 333 33.72 45.03 -33.89
CA GLU A 333 35.18 45.23 -33.69
C GLU A 333 35.60 46.72 -33.60
N ARG A 334 34.88 47.62 -34.29
CA ARG A 334 35.18 49.06 -34.31
C ARG A 334 34.73 49.80 -33.04
N TYR A 335 33.76 49.25 -32.31
CA TYR A 335 33.12 49.88 -31.15
C TYR A 335 33.34 49.11 -29.84
N GLY A 336 33.96 47.91 -29.90
CA GLY A 336 34.17 47.06 -28.72
C GLY A 336 32.88 46.54 -28.08
N LEU A 337 31.79 46.51 -28.86
CA LEU A 337 30.48 46.01 -28.43
C LEU A 337 30.29 44.59 -28.98
N VAL A 338 29.76 43.70 -28.16
CA VAL A 338 29.32 42.35 -28.55
C VAL A 338 27.82 42.32 -28.34
N ASP A 339 27.06 42.19 -29.42
CA ASP A 339 25.61 41.98 -29.34
C ASP A 339 25.35 40.47 -29.42
N GLU A 340 24.78 39.90 -28.36
CA GLU A 340 24.42 38.48 -28.27
C GLU A 340 22.94 38.28 -28.64
N TYR A 341 22.67 37.41 -29.61
CA TYR A 341 21.30 37.01 -30.00
C TYR A 341 21.08 35.53 -29.68
N LYS A 342 19.93 35.21 -29.06
CA LYS A 342 19.50 33.83 -28.70
C LYS A 342 18.20 33.47 -29.44
N GLY A 343 18.08 32.25 -29.95
CA GLY A 343 16.87 31.66 -30.56
C GLY A 343 17.00 31.21 -32.03
N VAL A 344 16.24 30.19 -32.46
CA VAL A 344 16.33 29.64 -33.84
C VAL A 344 15.51 30.50 -34.82
N PHE A 345 16.16 31.18 -35.77
CA PHE A 345 15.49 32.10 -36.71
C PHE A 345 15.27 31.46 -38.09
N TYR A 346 14.04 31.53 -38.64
CA TYR A 346 13.75 31.17 -40.04
C TYR A 346 13.03 32.31 -40.76
N GLY A 347 13.76 33.05 -41.60
CA GLY A 347 13.18 34.02 -42.54
C GLY A 347 12.57 35.31 -41.95
N SER A 348 12.55 35.48 -40.62
CA SER A 348 12.09 36.70 -39.94
C SER A 348 12.92 36.94 -38.66
N GLY A 349 12.86 38.17 -38.12
CA GLY A 349 13.61 38.59 -36.92
C GLY A 349 13.03 38.07 -35.59
N ALA A 350 12.11 37.10 -35.61
CA ALA A 350 11.55 36.46 -34.43
C ALA A 350 11.98 34.97 -34.37
N PRO A 351 12.37 34.44 -33.20
CA PRO A 351 12.76 33.04 -33.05
C PRO A 351 11.54 32.11 -33.16
N ILE A 352 11.76 30.89 -33.67
CA ILE A 352 10.78 29.80 -33.63
C ILE A 352 10.65 29.36 -32.18
N LYS A 353 9.42 29.44 -31.65
CA LYS A 353 9.06 29.04 -30.29
C LYS A 353 7.97 27.98 -30.34
N ASN A 354 7.93 27.11 -29.33
CA ASN A 354 6.90 26.10 -29.20
C ASN A 354 5.63 26.74 -28.63
N TYR A 355 4.50 26.51 -29.28
CA TYR A 355 3.20 26.97 -28.78
C TYR A 355 2.60 25.92 -27.86
N ILE A 356 2.31 26.30 -26.62
CA ILE A 356 1.58 25.47 -25.67
C ILE A 356 0.22 26.14 -25.47
N SER A 357 -0.85 25.34 -25.59
CA SER A 357 -2.21 25.81 -25.34
C SER A 357 -2.44 25.98 -23.84
N GLU A 358 -3.43 26.79 -23.46
CA GLU A 358 -3.83 26.89 -22.07
C GLU A 358 -4.21 25.52 -21.50
N TYR A 359 -3.90 25.28 -20.23
CA TYR A 359 -4.24 24.04 -19.55
C TYR A 359 -4.44 24.28 -18.05
N THR A 360 -5.24 23.44 -17.43
CA THR A 360 -5.43 23.43 -15.98
C THR A 360 -4.52 22.40 -15.33
N GLU A 361 -4.00 22.74 -14.15
CA GLU A 361 -3.37 21.84 -13.20
C GLU A 361 -4.09 21.96 -11.86
N GLY A 362 -4.84 20.93 -11.47
CA GLY A 362 -5.59 20.95 -10.22
C GLY A 362 -4.76 20.50 -9.03
N SER A 363 -5.11 21.02 -7.86
CA SER A 363 -4.49 20.66 -6.59
C SER A 363 -5.40 19.74 -5.77
N ASN A 364 -4.83 19.12 -4.73
CA ASN A 364 -5.56 18.23 -3.84
C ASN A 364 -6.66 18.99 -3.07
N ALA A 365 -7.79 18.33 -2.83
CA ALA A 365 -8.80 18.81 -1.91
C ALA A 365 -8.42 18.52 -0.46
N GLY A 366 -9.11 19.17 0.45
CA GLY A 366 -8.88 19.15 1.89
C GLY A 366 -9.57 18.01 2.63
N SER A 367 -9.81 18.21 3.92
CA SER A 367 -10.46 17.21 4.77
C SER A 367 -11.56 17.79 5.68
N LEU A 368 -12.57 16.96 5.94
CA LEU A 368 -13.66 17.23 6.88
C LEU A 368 -13.76 16.08 7.88
N GLU A 369 -13.63 16.39 9.18
CA GLU A 369 -13.83 15.43 10.27
C GLU A 369 -15.04 15.84 11.11
N LEU A 370 -15.99 14.91 11.26
CA LEU A 370 -17.23 15.07 12.03
C LEU A 370 -17.27 14.04 13.16
N ILE A 371 -17.18 14.51 14.41
CA ILE A 371 -17.20 13.66 15.60
C ILE A 371 -18.36 14.10 16.49
N ALA A 372 -19.36 13.24 16.66
CA ALA A 372 -20.52 13.49 17.52
C ALA A 372 -21.15 12.16 17.94
N ARG A 373 -22.19 12.20 18.80
CA ARG A 373 -23.07 11.03 18.98
C ARG A 373 -23.94 10.80 17.75
N ASN A 374 -24.44 11.92 17.20
CA ASN A 374 -25.32 11.95 16.03
C ASN A 374 -24.85 12.99 15.02
N VAL A 375 -24.86 12.65 13.74
CA VAL A 375 -24.60 13.58 12.65
C VAL A 375 -25.81 13.62 11.72
N VAL A 376 -26.38 14.81 11.51
CA VAL A 376 -27.37 15.08 10.46
C VAL A 376 -26.71 15.91 9.38
N LEU A 377 -26.67 15.38 8.17
CA LEU A 377 -25.95 15.96 7.04
C LEU A 377 -26.89 16.27 5.87
N ASP A 378 -27.76 17.26 6.08
CA ASP A 378 -28.72 17.71 5.05
C ASP A 378 -28.10 18.74 4.08
N GLY A 379 -27.07 19.47 4.53
CA GLY A 379 -26.33 20.46 3.74
C GLY A 379 -25.51 19.87 2.58
N GLN A 380 -24.96 20.76 1.75
CA GLN A 380 -24.06 20.38 0.65
C GLN A 380 -22.62 20.27 1.15
N ILE A 381 -21.92 19.25 0.69
CA ILE A 381 -20.47 19.13 0.83
C ILE A 381 -19.83 19.23 -0.56
N ASN A 382 -18.77 20.02 -0.68
CA ASN A 382 -17.93 20.06 -1.85
C ASN A 382 -16.49 19.68 -1.48
N ALA A 383 -16.04 18.54 -2.01
CA ALA A 383 -14.71 17.97 -1.85
C ALA A 383 -14.04 17.74 -3.22
N SER A 384 -14.57 18.37 -4.26
CA SER A 384 -14.19 18.10 -5.65
C SER A 384 -12.82 18.67 -6.02
N VAL A 385 -12.24 18.12 -7.08
CA VAL A 385 -11.00 18.58 -7.70
C VAL A 385 -11.16 18.58 -9.22
N GLU A 386 -10.48 19.52 -9.88
CA GLU A 386 -10.41 19.56 -11.34
C GLU A 386 -9.12 18.89 -11.81
N ARG A 387 -9.26 17.73 -12.44
CA ARG A 387 -8.12 17.02 -13.02
C ARG A 387 -7.70 17.67 -14.34
N GLY A 388 -6.45 18.12 -14.41
CA GLY A 388 -5.82 18.63 -15.63
C GLY A 388 -5.62 17.56 -16.71
N ILE A 389 -5.57 17.96 -17.98
CA ILE A 389 -5.43 17.04 -19.13
C ILE A 389 -4.11 16.24 -19.12
N PHE A 390 -3.09 16.73 -18.41
CA PHE A 390 -1.78 16.09 -18.26
C PHE A 390 -1.62 15.31 -16.95
N GLN A 391 -2.53 15.52 -15.99
CA GLN A 391 -2.49 14.89 -14.69
C GLN A 391 -3.03 13.45 -14.77
N THR A 392 -2.22 12.55 -15.31
CA THR A 392 -2.62 11.17 -15.65
C THR A 392 -1.83 10.10 -14.91
N LEU A 393 -0.91 10.46 -14.02
CA LEU A 393 -0.02 9.55 -13.31
C LEU A 393 -0.26 9.56 -11.79
N PHE A 394 0.19 8.50 -11.13
CA PHE A 394 0.17 8.38 -9.67
C PHE A 394 1.31 9.15 -8.98
N GLN A 395 2.45 9.29 -9.66
CA GLN A 395 3.65 9.99 -9.21
C GLN A 395 4.29 10.73 -10.40
N GLU A 396 5.19 11.65 -10.11
CA GLU A 396 5.91 12.38 -11.16
C GLU A 396 6.87 11.43 -11.93
N PRO A 397 7.11 11.67 -13.24
CA PRO A 397 8.02 10.83 -14.03
C PRO A 397 9.46 10.88 -13.51
N GLU A 398 10.11 9.72 -13.42
CA GLU A 398 11.52 9.56 -13.04
C GLU A 398 12.36 9.04 -14.23
N ASP A 399 13.66 9.36 -14.24
CA ASP A 399 14.63 8.81 -15.20
C ASP A 399 15.10 7.39 -14.81
N GLU A 400 15.99 6.79 -15.62
CA GLU A 400 16.54 5.44 -15.35
C GLU A 400 17.33 5.34 -14.02
N ASN A 401 17.71 6.48 -13.43
CA ASN A 401 18.45 6.55 -12.18
C ASN A 401 17.54 6.90 -10.97
N GLY A 402 16.23 7.05 -11.17
CA GLY A 402 15.26 7.42 -10.14
C GLY A 402 15.21 8.91 -9.82
N ASN A 403 15.78 9.78 -10.66
CA ASN A 403 15.67 11.23 -10.48
C ASN A 403 14.40 11.74 -11.16
N GLN A 404 13.68 12.66 -10.51
CA GLN A 404 12.51 13.29 -11.11
C GLN A 404 12.89 14.03 -12.40
N SER A 405 12.26 13.62 -13.51
CA SER A 405 12.53 14.13 -14.86
C SER A 405 11.55 15.23 -15.28
N ALA A 406 10.31 15.21 -14.78
CA ALA A 406 9.29 16.21 -15.09
C ALA A 406 8.32 16.45 -13.92
N ALA A 407 7.47 17.47 -14.02
CA ALA A 407 6.45 17.82 -13.04
C ALA A 407 5.07 18.12 -13.67
N GLY A 408 4.01 18.01 -12.86
CA GLY A 408 2.64 18.36 -13.23
C GLY A 408 1.86 17.22 -13.92
N TYR A 409 2.25 15.97 -13.67
CA TYR A 409 1.56 14.78 -14.17
C TYR A 409 0.74 14.03 -13.12
N VAL A 410 0.88 14.38 -11.83
CA VAL A 410 0.16 13.70 -10.75
C VAL A 410 -1.32 14.07 -10.76
N GLU A 411 -2.20 13.06 -10.71
CA GLU A 411 -3.65 13.25 -10.56
C GLU A 411 -4.00 13.82 -9.17
N PRO A 412 -4.79 14.91 -9.08
CA PRO A 412 -5.16 15.49 -7.78
C PRO A 412 -6.09 14.55 -7.01
N LYS A 413 -5.86 14.45 -5.70
CA LYS A 413 -6.70 13.68 -4.76
C LYS A 413 -7.95 14.49 -4.39
N GLY A 414 -9.13 13.89 -4.53
CA GLY A 414 -10.38 14.42 -3.98
C GLY A 414 -10.36 14.47 -2.45
N GLY A 415 -11.33 15.15 -1.85
CA GLY A 415 -11.27 15.42 -0.41
C GLY A 415 -11.55 14.18 0.44
N THR A 416 -11.20 14.28 1.72
CA THR A 416 -11.39 13.23 2.72
C THR A 416 -12.51 13.59 3.68
N LEU A 417 -13.51 12.71 3.84
CA LEU A 417 -14.54 12.85 4.86
C LEU A 417 -14.42 11.74 5.90
N SER A 418 -14.23 12.11 7.16
CA SER A 418 -14.21 11.18 8.29
C SER A 418 -15.40 11.44 9.21
N ILE A 419 -16.21 10.42 9.43
CA ILE A 419 -17.37 10.43 10.32
C ILE A 419 -17.08 9.47 11.47
N GLY A 420 -16.97 10.02 12.68
CA GLY A 420 -16.49 9.31 13.85
C GLY A 420 -14.98 9.07 13.83
N THR A 421 -14.43 8.62 14.95
CA THR A 421 -12.99 8.38 15.09
C THR A 421 -12.65 6.90 14.90
N ALA A 422 -11.57 6.62 14.19
CA ALA A 422 -11.08 5.25 14.07
C ALA A 422 -10.61 4.71 15.44
N PRO A 423 -10.84 3.42 15.74
CA PRO A 423 -10.31 2.79 16.93
C PRO A 423 -8.77 2.80 16.88
N THR A 424 -8.11 3.46 17.83
CA THR A 424 -6.66 3.30 18.01
C THR A 424 -6.42 2.13 18.95
N CYS A 425 -5.53 1.24 18.53
CA CYS A 425 -5.05 0.16 19.37
C CYS A 425 -3.79 0.65 20.10
N GLU A 426 -3.92 0.96 21.38
CA GLU A 426 -2.78 1.28 22.25
C GLU A 426 -2.55 0.10 23.21
N ASN A 427 -1.37 -0.52 23.17
CA ASN A 427 -1.01 -1.69 23.99
C ASN A 427 -1.94 -2.91 23.85
N GLY A 428 -2.49 -3.17 22.65
CA GLY A 428 -3.39 -4.30 22.42
C GLY A 428 -4.84 -4.09 22.91
N TYR A 429 -5.21 -2.86 23.24
CA TYR A 429 -6.57 -2.46 23.60
C TYR A 429 -7.03 -1.32 22.67
N VAL A 430 -8.29 -1.38 22.22
CA VAL A 430 -8.91 -0.26 21.53
C VAL A 430 -9.18 0.85 22.56
N ALA A 431 -8.39 1.91 22.53
CA ALA A 431 -8.38 3.00 23.51
C ALA A 431 -9.34 4.15 23.15
N ASN A 432 -9.79 4.23 21.89
CA ASN A 432 -10.62 5.33 21.42
C ASN A 432 -12.12 5.06 21.58
N ASP A 433 -12.79 6.04 22.19
CA ASP A 433 -14.24 6.22 22.20
C ASP A 433 -14.66 6.85 20.85
N SER A 434 -14.97 6.00 19.86
CA SER A 434 -15.70 6.44 18.66
C SER A 434 -17.07 6.89 19.11
N ARG A 435 -17.42 8.18 19.03
CA ARG A 435 -18.67 8.67 19.65
C ARG A 435 -19.94 8.30 18.88
N ILE A 436 -19.82 7.94 17.60
CA ILE A 436 -20.98 7.54 16.78
C ILE A 436 -21.33 6.09 17.09
N GLU A 437 -22.57 5.84 17.46
CA GLU A 437 -22.98 4.51 17.90
C GLU A 437 -23.34 3.60 16.72
N GLU A 438 -24.19 4.04 15.79
CA GLU A 438 -24.56 3.32 14.55
C GLU A 438 -24.56 4.27 13.34
N ILE A 439 -24.11 3.79 12.16
CA ILE A 439 -24.22 4.51 10.88
C ILE A 439 -25.05 3.68 9.91
N VAL A 440 -25.96 4.34 9.19
CA VAL A 440 -26.74 3.75 8.10
C VAL A 440 -26.60 4.63 6.86
N VAL A 441 -26.15 4.05 5.76
CA VAL A 441 -26.02 4.70 4.46
C VAL A 441 -27.14 4.19 3.55
N ARG A 442 -27.96 5.08 3.02
CA ARG A 442 -29.06 4.81 2.07
C ARG A 442 -28.90 5.68 0.84
N GLU A 443 -29.57 5.37 -0.26
CA GLU A 443 -29.49 6.21 -1.47
C GLU A 443 -29.83 7.68 -1.16
N GLU A 444 -31.00 7.91 -0.57
CA GLU A 444 -31.46 9.22 -0.09
C GLU A 444 -31.97 9.15 1.35
N VAL A 445 -31.85 10.26 2.07
CA VAL A 445 -32.34 10.44 3.44
C VAL A 445 -33.22 11.69 3.45
N ASP A 446 -34.42 11.58 4.01
CA ASP A 446 -35.34 12.71 4.19
C ASP A 446 -34.65 13.81 4.98
N SER A 447 -34.81 15.08 4.57
CA SER A 447 -34.23 16.23 5.28
C SER A 447 -35.09 16.67 6.47
N LEU A 448 -34.46 17.31 7.48
CA LEU A 448 -35.16 17.85 8.64
C LEU A 448 -36.16 18.93 8.18
N PRO A 449 -37.36 19.04 8.79
CA PRO A 449 -38.38 20.01 8.38
C PRO A 449 -37.83 21.43 8.32
N GLU A 450 -38.26 22.27 7.37
CA GLU A 450 -37.80 23.68 7.27
C GLU A 450 -38.00 24.48 8.59
N THR A 451 -38.97 24.09 9.41
CA THR A 451 -39.25 24.73 10.70
C THR A 451 -38.31 24.32 11.83
N PHE A 452 -37.45 23.31 11.63
CA PHE A 452 -36.50 22.84 12.62
C PHE A 452 -35.43 23.91 12.88
N GLY A 453 -35.26 24.29 14.14
CA GLY A 453 -34.31 25.27 14.61
C GLY A 453 -33.29 24.71 15.62
N PRO A 454 -32.35 25.55 16.08
CA PRO A 454 -31.20 25.10 16.88
C PRO A 454 -31.54 24.56 18.27
N GLU A 455 -32.71 24.93 18.83
CA GLU A 455 -33.21 24.47 20.13
C GLU A 455 -34.08 23.20 20.02
N ASP A 456 -34.42 22.76 18.82
CA ASP A 456 -35.36 21.65 18.63
C ASP A 456 -34.66 20.29 18.86
N GLU A 457 -35.38 19.34 19.45
CA GLU A 457 -34.93 17.94 19.53
C GLU A 457 -35.09 17.27 18.17
N ILE A 458 -34.08 16.51 17.74
CA ILE A 458 -34.14 15.80 16.45
C ILE A 458 -35.31 14.80 16.51
N PRO A 459 -36.22 14.80 15.51
CA PRO A 459 -37.39 13.92 15.54
C PRO A 459 -36.99 12.45 15.66
N ASP A 460 -37.75 11.71 16.47
CA ASP A 460 -37.56 10.26 16.65
C ASP A 460 -37.49 9.48 15.33
N SER A 461 -38.23 9.90 14.29
CA SER A 461 -38.24 9.27 12.97
C SER A 461 -36.91 9.35 12.21
N TYR A 462 -36.01 10.26 12.61
CA TYR A 462 -34.68 10.42 12.02
C TYR A 462 -33.67 9.39 12.56
N PHE A 463 -33.97 8.77 13.70
CA PHE A 463 -33.10 7.82 14.39
C PHE A 463 -33.76 6.46 14.65
N LYS A 464 -35.10 6.38 14.64
CA LYS A 464 -35.89 5.17 14.82
C LYS A 464 -36.49 4.78 13.46
N GLU A 465 -36.07 3.63 12.93
CA GLU A 465 -36.71 3.04 11.76
C GLU A 465 -38.22 2.84 11.99
N ALA A 466 -39.01 2.96 10.93
CA ALA A 466 -40.39 2.52 10.95
C ALA A 466 -40.44 1.03 11.33
N GLU A 467 -41.36 0.64 12.23
CA GLU A 467 -41.49 -0.72 12.80
C GLU A 467 -41.61 -1.87 11.77
N ASN A 468 -41.72 -1.55 10.46
CA ASN A 468 -42.00 -2.49 9.39
C ASN A 468 -40.85 -2.65 8.36
N GLU A 469 -39.70 -1.97 8.50
CA GLU A 469 -38.70 -1.89 7.42
C GLU A 469 -37.31 -2.47 7.67
N SER A 470 -36.98 -3.06 8.83
CA SER A 470 -35.68 -3.72 8.95
C SER A 470 -35.80 -5.16 9.46
N CYS A 471 -35.13 -6.05 8.74
CA CYS A 471 -34.77 -7.40 9.17
C CYS A 471 -33.78 -7.37 10.36
N LEU A 472 -33.48 -6.18 10.92
CA LEU A 472 -32.40 -5.94 11.86
C LEU A 472 -32.98 -5.68 13.25
N LYS A 473 -32.39 -6.27 14.29
CA LYS A 473 -32.85 -6.04 15.65
C LYS A 473 -32.47 -4.64 16.12
N LYS A 474 -33.38 -3.99 16.84
CA LYS A 474 -33.10 -2.73 17.54
C LYS A 474 -32.01 -2.97 18.59
N LEU A 475 -30.97 -2.14 18.56
CA LEU A 475 -29.88 -2.19 19.52
C LEU A 475 -30.21 -1.29 20.73
N GLU A 476 -29.93 -1.81 21.93
CA GLU A 476 -30.10 -1.10 23.19
C GLU A 476 -28.89 -1.43 24.08
N TYR A 477 -28.44 -0.43 24.83
CA TYR A 477 -27.47 -0.62 25.89
C TYR A 477 -28.06 -1.48 27.00
N GLN A 478 -27.22 -2.17 27.77
CA GLN A 478 -27.67 -2.88 28.98
C GLN A 478 -28.34 -1.97 30.00
N SER A 479 -28.03 -0.67 29.98
CA SER A 479 -28.71 0.39 30.76
C SER A 479 -30.16 0.67 30.30
N GLY A 480 -30.61 0.07 29.20
CA GLY A 480 -31.94 0.26 28.60
C GLY A 480 -32.06 1.50 27.72
N GLN A 481 -30.96 2.21 27.45
CA GLN A 481 -30.95 3.34 26.53
C GLN A 481 -30.91 2.84 25.07
N PRO A 482 -31.65 3.48 24.15
CA PRO A 482 -31.58 3.14 22.73
C PRO A 482 -30.21 3.55 22.17
N VAL A 483 -29.72 2.75 21.21
CA VAL A 483 -28.58 3.14 20.37
C VAL A 483 -29.05 4.13 19.31
N TYR A 484 -28.36 5.28 19.19
CA TYR A 484 -28.68 6.30 18.20
C TYR A 484 -28.00 6.01 16.85
N LYS A 485 -28.66 6.42 15.78
CA LYS A 485 -28.24 6.17 14.40
C LYS A 485 -27.88 7.46 13.69
N THR A 486 -26.81 7.45 12.91
CA THR A 486 -26.47 8.50 11.94
C THR A 486 -26.89 8.04 10.55
N MET A 487 -27.87 8.72 9.95
CA MET A 487 -28.39 8.42 8.61
C MET A 487 -27.66 9.27 7.56
N LEU A 488 -27.06 8.65 6.56
CA LEU A 488 -26.28 9.32 5.52
C LEU A 488 -26.82 8.98 4.12
N SER A 489 -26.84 9.97 3.23
CA SER A 489 -27.20 9.78 1.83
C SER A 489 -25.98 9.41 0.98
N ALA A 490 -25.99 8.22 0.39
CA ALA A 490 -24.99 7.73 -0.55
C ALA A 490 -24.87 8.65 -1.77
N LYS A 491 -26.01 9.16 -2.26
CA LYS A 491 -26.04 10.12 -3.36
C LYS A 491 -25.25 11.39 -3.04
N LYS A 492 -25.50 12.03 -1.89
CA LYS A 492 -24.77 13.23 -1.49
C LYS A 492 -23.27 12.96 -1.30
N LEU A 493 -22.91 11.83 -0.69
CA LEU A 493 -21.53 11.43 -0.50
C LEU A 493 -20.81 11.20 -1.84
N SER A 494 -21.47 10.54 -2.79
CA SER A 494 -20.91 10.28 -4.12
C SER A 494 -20.79 11.54 -4.99
N ASP A 495 -21.77 12.45 -4.88
CA ASP A 495 -21.78 13.73 -5.62
C ASP A 495 -20.78 14.75 -5.06
N ALA A 496 -20.29 14.56 -3.82
CA ALA A 496 -19.38 15.50 -3.14
C ALA A 496 -17.97 15.54 -3.76
N GLY A 497 -17.59 14.55 -4.58
CA GLY A 497 -16.25 14.49 -5.20
C GLY A 497 -15.16 13.95 -4.28
N LEU A 498 -15.53 13.16 -3.27
CA LEU A 498 -14.60 12.53 -2.32
C LEU A 498 -13.67 11.52 -3.01
N SER A 499 -12.40 11.52 -2.60
CA SER A 499 -11.50 10.39 -2.85
C SER A 499 -11.35 9.47 -1.65
N ALA A 500 -11.68 9.95 -0.44
CA ALA A 500 -11.63 9.16 0.78
C ALA A 500 -12.86 9.39 1.67
N LEU A 501 -13.41 8.30 2.20
CA LEU A 501 -14.55 8.26 3.11
C LEU A 501 -14.27 7.27 4.24
N ASN A 502 -14.25 7.75 5.48
CA ASN A 502 -14.08 6.92 6.67
C ASN A 502 -15.37 6.94 7.50
N LEU A 503 -15.99 5.77 7.66
CA LEU A 503 -17.20 5.58 8.45
C LEU A 503 -16.85 4.76 9.70
N ASN A 504 -16.78 5.41 10.86
CA ASN A 504 -16.39 4.78 12.11
C ASN A 504 -17.57 4.82 13.11
N ALA A 505 -18.06 3.65 13.50
CA ALA A 505 -19.13 3.49 14.47
C ALA A 505 -18.78 2.46 15.55
N LEU A 506 -19.34 2.59 16.76
CA LEU A 506 -19.10 1.63 17.84
C LEU A 506 -19.80 0.30 17.59
N THR A 507 -21.05 0.33 17.19
CA THR A 507 -21.88 -0.88 17.17
C THR A 507 -22.01 -1.42 15.76
N ARG A 508 -22.60 -0.64 14.85
CA ARG A 508 -22.97 -1.11 13.52
C ARG A 508 -22.74 -0.06 12.43
N VAL A 509 -22.26 -0.50 11.27
CA VAL A 509 -22.41 0.24 10.00
C VAL A 509 -23.23 -0.59 9.03
N THR A 510 -24.26 0.01 8.44
CA THR A 510 -25.07 -0.60 7.38
C THR A 510 -24.96 0.22 6.11
N ILE A 511 -24.58 -0.40 4.99
CA ILE A 511 -24.72 0.16 3.64
C ILE A 511 -25.92 -0.55 3.01
N ASP A 512 -27.03 0.17 2.86
CA ASP A 512 -28.31 -0.43 2.49
C ASP A 512 -28.36 -0.84 1.02
N ASN A 513 -29.34 -1.64 0.64
CA ASN A 513 -29.38 -2.29 -0.68
C ASN A 513 -29.59 -1.34 -1.87
N ASP A 514 -30.13 -0.16 -1.61
CA ASP A 514 -30.32 0.90 -2.60
C ASP A 514 -29.11 1.84 -2.72
N ALA A 515 -28.19 1.80 -1.75
CA ALA A 515 -27.06 2.71 -1.68
C ALA A 515 -26.03 2.41 -2.77
N LEU A 516 -25.71 3.42 -3.59
CA LEU A 516 -24.55 3.44 -4.46
C LEU A 516 -23.51 4.45 -3.92
N LEU A 517 -22.42 3.94 -3.36
CA LEU A 517 -21.27 4.74 -2.95
C LEU A 517 -20.21 4.72 -4.04
N SER A 518 -20.06 5.81 -4.78
CA SER A 518 -18.99 6.00 -5.77
C SER A 518 -17.97 7.00 -5.26
N LEU A 519 -16.70 6.61 -5.22
CA LEU A 519 -15.60 7.49 -4.81
C LEU A 519 -14.65 7.70 -5.98
N ARG A 520 -14.06 8.88 -6.05
CA ARG A 520 -13.06 9.19 -7.07
C ARG A 520 -11.80 8.36 -6.79
N PRO A 521 -11.25 7.69 -7.81
CA PRO A 521 -9.90 7.14 -7.71
C PRO A 521 -8.93 8.23 -7.28
N SER A 522 -8.01 7.89 -6.40
CA SER A 522 -6.98 8.80 -5.89
C SER A 522 -5.66 8.59 -6.64
N GLY A 523 -4.77 9.58 -6.65
CA GLY A 523 -3.35 9.37 -6.95
C GLY A 523 -2.70 8.32 -6.02
N LEU A 524 -1.37 8.15 -6.06
CA LEU A 524 -0.69 7.09 -5.30
C LEU A 524 -1.17 7.08 -3.83
N LEU A 525 -1.81 6.00 -3.41
CA LEU A 525 -2.17 5.80 -2.02
C LEU A 525 -0.95 5.34 -1.26
N LEU A 526 -0.65 6.00 -0.13
CA LEU A 526 0.28 5.43 0.83
C LEU A 526 -0.31 4.12 1.37
N GLU A 527 0.53 3.19 1.85
CA GLU A 527 0.07 1.86 2.30
C GLU A 527 -1.07 1.91 3.33
N ASN A 528 -1.08 2.96 4.17
CA ASN A 528 -2.04 3.23 5.24
C ASN A 528 -3.24 4.09 4.82
N GLU A 529 -3.28 4.62 3.59
CA GLU A 529 -4.44 5.32 3.05
C GLU A 529 -5.42 4.33 2.42
N SER A 530 -6.70 4.72 2.33
CA SER A 530 -7.77 3.95 1.69
C SER A 530 -8.85 4.90 1.18
N ASN A 531 -9.53 4.53 0.11
CA ASN A 531 -10.64 5.33 -0.41
C ASN A 531 -11.89 5.13 0.44
N LEU A 532 -12.20 3.89 0.84
CA LEU A 532 -13.27 3.62 1.79
C LEU A 532 -12.72 2.84 2.98
N THR A 533 -12.97 3.35 4.18
CA THR A 533 -12.74 2.62 5.42
C THR A 533 -14.07 2.54 6.18
N VAL A 534 -14.56 1.34 6.43
CA VAL A 534 -15.74 1.09 7.27
C VAL A 534 -15.27 0.36 8.51
N THR A 535 -15.47 0.99 9.67
CA THR A 535 -15.08 0.43 10.96
C THR A 535 -16.26 0.33 11.91
N ALA A 536 -16.63 -0.89 12.31
CA ALA A 536 -17.56 -1.14 13.40
C ALA A 536 -17.46 -2.59 13.86
N ARG A 537 -18.01 -2.90 15.04
CA ARG A 537 -18.12 -4.31 15.49
C ARG A 537 -18.96 -5.16 14.55
N ASN A 538 -19.99 -4.57 13.94
CA ASN A 538 -20.92 -5.26 13.08
C ASN A 538 -21.12 -4.46 11.78
N ILE A 539 -20.77 -5.05 10.66
CA ILE A 539 -20.81 -4.40 9.36
C ILE A 539 -21.76 -5.18 8.47
N HIS A 540 -22.78 -4.51 7.94
CA HIS A 540 -23.74 -5.07 7.01
C HIS A 540 -23.67 -4.32 5.68
N HIS A 541 -23.07 -4.93 4.67
CA HIS A 541 -23.04 -4.39 3.31
C HIS A 541 -24.12 -5.07 2.49
N ARG A 542 -25.02 -4.28 1.89
CA ARG A 542 -26.12 -4.73 1.00
C ARG A 542 -26.12 -4.01 -0.35
N GLY A 543 -25.44 -2.87 -0.43
CA GLY A 543 -25.45 -1.96 -1.58
C GLY A 543 -24.28 -2.15 -2.54
N THR A 544 -23.93 -1.10 -3.28
CA THR A 544 -22.78 -1.07 -4.18
C THR A 544 -21.75 -0.05 -3.72
N VAL A 545 -20.50 -0.49 -3.63
CA VAL A 545 -19.31 0.36 -3.48
C VAL A 545 -18.53 0.30 -4.79
N ASP A 546 -18.27 1.45 -5.41
CA ASP A 546 -17.55 1.60 -6.69
C ASP A 546 -16.37 2.57 -6.55
N ILE A 547 -15.16 2.01 -6.59
CA ILE A 547 -13.89 2.71 -6.36
C ILE A 547 -12.84 2.16 -7.34
N PRO A 548 -12.91 2.49 -8.65
CA PRO A 548 -12.07 1.86 -9.67
C PRO A 548 -10.57 2.01 -9.38
N GLY A 549 -9.83 0.90 -9.32
CA GLY A 549 -8.39 0.87 -8.98
C GLY A 549 -8.06 1.28 -7.54
N GLY A 550 -9.06 1.56 -6.70
CA GLY A 550 -8.88 2.06 -5.34
C GLY A 550 -8.86 0.98 -4.27
N LYS A 551 -8.87 1.39 -3.01
CA LYS A 551 -8.80 0.50 -1.83
C LYS A 551 -10.04 0.63 -0.96
N ALA A 552 -10.73 -0.48 -0.73
CA ALA A 552 -11.87 -0.61 0.17
C ALA A 552 -11.53 -1.51 1.37
N VAL A 553 -11.71 -0.98 2.58
CA VAL A 553 -11.39 -1.66 3.84
C VAL A 553 -12.65 -1.77 4.70
N PHE A 554 -13.01 -2.98 5.07
CA PHE A 554 -14.05 -3.30 6.03
C PHE A 554 -13.40 -3.94 7.24
N PHE A 555 -13.41 -3.24 8.36
CA PHE A 555 -12.64 -3.59 9.55
C PHE A 555 -13.57 -3.70 10.76
N SER A 556 -13.59 -4.87 11.39
CA SER A 556 -14.31 -5.09 12.64
C SER A 556 -13.34 -5.34 13.77
N ALA A 557 -13.53 -4.66 14.90
CA ALA A 557 -12.77 -4.90 16.13
C ALA A 557 -13.64 -4.65 17.36
N SER A 558 -13.30 -5.33 18.46
CA SER A 558 -13.93 -5.09 19.74
C SER A 558 -13.62 -3.67 20.26
N ASN A 559 -14.59 -3.00 20.87
CA ASN A 559 -14.44 -1.65 21.44
C ASN A 559 -15.17 -1.53 22.79
N ILE A 560 -15.41 -0.31 23.26
CA ILE A 560 -16.07 -0.04 24.56
C ILE A 560 -17.42 -0.75 24.72
N THR A 561 -18.15 -0.98 23.62
CA THR A 561 -19.46 -1.63 23.65
C THR A 561 -19.41 -3.15 23.69
N SER A 562 -18.23 -3.77 23.56
CA SER A 562 -18.04 -5.23 23.50
C SER A 562 -18.09 -5.95 24.87
N GLY A 563 -18.20 -5.23 25.99
CA GLY A 563 -18.63 -5.80 27.27
C GLY A 563 -17.54 -6.19 28.26
N ILE A 564 -16.27 -5.90 27.96
CA ILE A 564 -15.17 -6.03 28.91
C ILE A 564 -14.24 -4.84 28.71
N GLY A 565 -14.31 -3.87 29.61
CA GLY A 565 -13.48 -2.66 29.58
C GLY A 565 -11.99 -2.93 29.80
N ASN A 566 -11.22 -1.85 29.75
CA ASN A 566 -9.79 -1.82 30.04
C ASN A 566 -9.50 -2.64 31.32
N TYR A 567 -8.66 -3.68 31.21
CA TYR A 567 -8.25 -4.58 32.30
C TYR A 567 -9.20 -5.69 32.78
N GLY A 568 -10.24 -6.06 32.02
CA GLY A 568 -11.09 -7.19 32.43
C GLY A 568 -12.19 -6.82 33.42
N ALA A 569 -12.35 -5.52 33.74
CA ALA A 569 -13.54 -5.02 34.42
C ALA A 569 -14.68 -4.91 33.39
N ALA A 570 -15.83 -5.52 33.69
CA ALA A 570 -17.04 -5.29 32.91
C ALA A 570 -17.34 -3.77 32.88
N ASN A 571 -17.60 -3.22 31.70
CA ASN A 571 -18.30 -1.94 31.58
C ASN A 571 -19.76 -2.26 31.23
N PRO A 572 -20.60 -2.65 32.22
CA PRO A 572 -21.96 -3.10 31.95
C PRO A 572 -22.86 -1.99 31.42
N ASP A 573 -22.56 -0.72 31.67
CA ASP A 573 -23.44 0.39 31.27
C ASP A 573 -23.37 0.67 29.76
N ASP A 574 -22.20 0.50 29.15
CA ASP A 574 -21.95 0.75 27.71
C ASP A 574 -22.00 -0.52 26.85
N TYR A 575 -22.24 -1.69 27.44
CA TYR A 575 -22.33 -2.94 26.67
C TYR A 575 -23.56 -2.96 25.76
N VAL A 576 -23.33 -3.28 24.49
CA VAL A 576 -24.38 -3.56 23.50
C VAL A 576 -24.23 -5.01 23.03
N SER A 577 -25.30 -5.79 23.23
CA SER A 577 -25.36 -7.19 22.79
C SER A 577 -25.58 -7.24 21.28
N LEU A 578 -24.53 -7.55 20.55
CA LEU A 578 -24.55 -7.70 19.09
C LEU A 578 -23.49 -8.69 18.66
N LYS A 579 -23.62 -9.21 17.44
CA LYS A 579 -22.67 -10.15 16.86
C LYS A 579 -21.58 -9.38 16.17
N ASP A 580 -20.35 -9.58 16.63
CA ASP A 580 -19.20 -9.02 15.95
C ASP A 580 -19.03 -9.76 14.60
N ARG A 581 -19.42 -9.11 13.50
CA ARG A 581 -19.58 -9.79 12.19
C ARG A 581 -19.43 -8.79 11.06
N ILE A 582 -18.74 -9.19 9.99
CA ILE A 582 -18.83 -8.53 8.69
C ILE A 582 -19.66 -9.40 7.77
N TYR A 583 -20.72 -8.85 7.20
CA TYR A 583 -21.66 -9.56 6.34
C TYR A 583 -21.84 -8.81 5.02
N ILE A 584 -21.43 -9.45 3.93
CA ILE A 584 -21.63 -8.98 2.56
C ILE A 584 -22.82 -9.75 2.01
N ALA A 585 -23.98 -9.09 1.95
CA ALA A 585 -25.26 -9.73 1.65
C ALA A 585 -25.49 -10.00 0.15
N ASP A 586 -26.50 -10.80 -0.18
CA ASP A 586 -26.98 -10.99 -1.56
C ASP A 586 -27.24 -9.66 -2.28
N GLY A 587 -26.83 -9.59 -3.55
CA GLY A 587 -26.91 -8.38 -4.39
C GLY A 587 -25.82 -7.34 -4.12
N SER A 588 -25.05 -7.46 -3.02
CA SER A 588 -23.98 -6.51 -2.69
C SER A 588 -22.85 -6.54 -3.70
N LYS A 589 -22.26 -5.38 -3.95
CA LYS A 589 -21.11 -5.25 -4.85
C LYS A 589 -20.01 -4.42 -4.20
N ILE A 590 -18.78 -4.91 -4.31
CA ILE A 590 -17.56 -4.15 -4.01
C ILE A 590 -16.73 -4.17 -5.29
N LEU A 591 -16.74 -3.06 -6.00
CA LEU A 591 -16.13 -2.89 -7.32
C LEU A 591 -14.90 -2.00 -7.16
N VAL A 592 -13.72 -2.61 -7.21
CA VAL A 592 -12.45 -1.89 -7.27
C VAL A 592 -11.67 -2.23 -8.53
N ASN A 593 -12.34 -2.83 -9.51
CA ASN A 593 -11.74 -3.22 -10.78
C ASN A 593 -11.14 -2.02 -11.52
N GLY A 594 -10.10 -2.28 -12.30
CA GLY A 594 -9.48 -1.26 -13.15
C GLY A 594 -10.45 -0.71 -14.18
N LYS A 595 -10.20 0.54 -14.60
CA LYS A 595 -11.02 1.24 -15.58
C LYS A 595 -10.88 0.61 -16.97
N GLN A 596 -11.98 0.58 -17.68
CA GLN A 596 -12.04 0.17 -19.09
C GLN A 596 -12.26 1.42 -19.93
N ILE A 597 -11.31 1.73 -20.81
CA ILE A 597 -11.24 2.98 -21.57
C ILE A 597 -11.14 2.65 -23.06
N ASP A 598 -11.92 3.34 -23.90
CA ASP A 598 -11.86 3.22 -25.36
C ASP A 598 -11.70 4.59 -26.03
N ASN A 599 -10.47 4.91 -26.41
CA ASN A 599 -10.07 6.14 -27.11
C ASN A 599 -10.05 5.97 -28.64
N SER A 600 -10.42 4.80 -29.19
CA SER A 600 -10.30 4.51 -30.63
C SER A 600 -11.17 5.40 -31.54
N TYR A 601 -12.17 6.07 -30.97
CA TYR A 601 -13.08 6.98 -31.68
C TYR A 601 -12.62 8.45 -31.68
N VAL A 602 -11.65 8.83 -30.84
CA VAL A 602 -11.22 10.23 -30.65
C VAL A 602 -10.73 10.84 -31.95
N ASN A 603 -9.86 10.12 -32.68
CA ASN A 603 -9.33 10.52 -33.99
C ASN A 603 -10.40 10.62 -35.11
N GLN A 604 -11.62 10.13 -34.86
CA GLN A 604 -12.76 10.23 -35.77
C GLN A 604 -13.65 11.45 -35.46
N GLY A 605 -13.23 12.32 -34.54
CA GLY A 605 -14.01 13.47 -34.07
C GLY A 605 -15.20 13.06 -33.19
N ARG A 606 -15.14 11.87 -32.58
CA ARG A 606 -16.17 11.32 -31.69
C ARG A 606 -15.55 10.98 -30.34
N GLY A 607 -16.01 11.62 -29.27
CA GLY A 607 -15.50 11.41 -27.90
C GLY A 607 -14.39 12.37 -27.50
N ILE A 608 -13.96 12.28 -26.23
CA ILE A 608 -12.90 13.09 -25.60
C ILE A 608 -11.80 12.11 -25.17
N LEU A 609 -10.55 12.44 -25.48
CA LEU A 609 -9.40 11.65 -25.04
C LEU A 609 -9.43 11.49 -23.53
N SER A 610 -9.52 10.24 -23.06
CA SER A 610 -9.55 9.89 -21.65
C SER A 610 -8.33 9.04 -21.33
N LYS A 611 -7.32 9.62 -20.69
CA LYS A 611 -6.19 8.84 -20.15
C LYS A 611 -6.42 8.56 -18.67
N SER A 612 -5.98 7.43 -18.16
CA SER A 612 -6.07 7.11 -16.73
C SER A 612 -4.95 6.16 -16.32
N SER A 613 -4.37 6.36 -15.15
CA SER A 613 -3.44 5.40 -14.54
C SER A 613 -4.15 4.25 -13.80
N HIS A 614 -5.47 4.34 -13.58
CA HIS A 614 -6.29 3.36 -12.85
C HIS A 614 -6.69 2.16 -13.71
N LEU A 615 -5.76 1.62 -14.52
CA LEU A 615 -6.01 0.40 -15.28
C LEU A 615 -5.86 -0.85 -14.42
N ASP A 616 -5.08 -0.79 -13.35
CA ASP A 616 -4.90 -1.91 -12.44
C ASP A 616 -6.14 -2.11 -11.55
N GLY A 617 -6.39 -3.35 -11.17
CA GLY A 617 -7.38 -3.70 -10.16
C GLY A 617 -6.95 -3.22 -8.78
N GLY A 618 -7.91 -2.74 -8.00
CA GLY A 618 -7.70 -2.22 -6.66
C GLY A 618 -7.59 -3.29 -5.58
N ARG A 619 -7.68 -2.87 -4.32
CA ARG A 619 -7.56 -3.75 -3.15
C ARG A 619 -8.83 -3.77 -2.31
N VAL A 620 -9.29 -4.97 -1.95
CA VAL A 620 -10.36 -5.16 -0.98
C VAL A 620 -9.80 -5.88 0.24
N GLN A 621 -10.03 -5.33 1.43
CA GLN A 621 -9.59 -5.88 2.70
C GLN A 621 -10.80 -6.03 3.61
N ILE A 622 -11.12 -7.26 4.02
CA ILE A 622 -12.23 -7.58 4.91
C ILE A 622 -11.68 -8.33 6.10
N GLU A 623 -11.60 -7.67 7.26
CA GLU A 623 -10.91 -8.22 8.42
C GLU A 623 -11.72 -8.06 9.69
N ASN A 624 -12.00 -9.19 10.36
CA ASN A 624 -12.64 -9.20 11.67
C ASN A 624 -11.65 -9.63 12.77
N TYR A 625 -11.36 -8.69 13.66
CA TYR A 625 -10.39 -8.76 14.75
C TYR A 625 -11.00 -8.85 16.14
N SER A 626 -12.24 -9.31 16.28
CA SER A 626 -12.80 -9.45 17.62
C SER A 626 -12.06 -10.54 18.42
N ILE A 627 -11.20 -10.08 19.33
CA ILE A 627 -10.20 -10.86 20.10
C ILE A 627 -10.83 -11.65 21.26
N ARG A 628 -12.12 -11.48 21.55
CA ARG A 628 -12.69 -11.96 22.81
C ARG A 628 -13.82 -12.97 22.60
N ILE A 629 -13.67 -14.12 23.24
CA ILE A 629 -14.74 -15.10 23.42
C ILE A 629 -15.91 -14.38 24.11
N ARG A 630 -17.12 -14.48 23.54
CA ARG A 630 -18.34 -13.98 24.19
C ARG A 630 -18.44 -14.60 25.61
N PRO A 631 -19.15 -13.98 26.57
CA PRO A 631 -19.40 -14.58 27.88
C PRO A 631 -20.01 -16.01 27.83
N ASP A 632 -20.57 -16.42 26.68
CA ASP A 632 -21.14 -17.73 26.41
C ASP A 632 -20.15 -18.79 25.84
N GLY A 633 -18.88 -18.43 25.61
CA GLY A 633 -17.87 -19.35 25.09
C GLY A 633 -17.72 -19.40 23.57
N LYS A 634 -18.53 -18.66 22.80
CA LYS A 634 -18.49 -18.67 21.32
C LYS A 634 -17.50 -17.65 20.73
N PRO A 635 -16.89 -17.96 19.57
CA PRO A 635 -16.03 -17.02 18.85
C PRO A 635 -16.82 -15.79 18.39
N THR A 636 -16.13 -14.65 18.24
CA THR A 636 -16.71 -13.36 17.85
C THR A 636 -16.18 -12.82 16.53
N SER A 637 -15.31 -13.55 15.83
CA SER A 637 -14.76 -13.09 14.56
C SER A 637 -15.39 -13.88 13.41
N GLU A 638 -16.47 -13.33 12.85
CA GLU A 638 -17.26 -13.91 11.77
C GLU A 638 -17.20 -13.01 10.53
N VAL A 639 -16.89 -13.58 9.36
CA VAL A 639 -17.05 -12.91 8.06
C VAL A 639 -17.87 -13.81 7.15
N VAL A 640 -18.93 -13.24 6.58
CA VAL A 640 -19.83 -13.94 5.66
C VAL A 640 -19.90 -13.16 4.36
N VAL A 641 -19.57 -13.81 3.25
CA VAL A 641 -19.76 -13.31 1.90
C VAL A 641 -20.85 -14.16 1.27
N GLU A 642 -22.08 -13.66 1.30
CA GLU A 642 -23.28 -14.40 0.90
C GLU A 642 -23.30 -14.65 -0.61
N LYS A 643 -23.93 -15.75 -1.02
CA LYS A 643 -24.17 -16.08 -2.41
C LYS A 643 -24.99 -14.99 -3.10
N GLY A 644 -24.57 -14.61 -4.31
CA GLY A 644 -25.18 -13.53 -5.09
C GLY A 644 -24.53 -12.15 -4.87
N SER A 645 -23.63 -12.02 -3.89
CA SER A 645 -22.71 -10.88 -3.80
C SER A 645 -21.55 -10.97 -4.81
N LEU A 646 -20.93 -9.84 -5.13
CA LEU A 646 -19.78 -9.73 -6.03
C LEU A 646 -18.67 -8.87 -5.41
N ILE A 647 -17.45 -9.41 -5.39
CA ILE A 647 -16.22 -8.66 -5.12
C ILE A 647 -15.34 -8.71 -6.37
N ASP A 648 -15.11 -7.55 -6.99
CA ASP A 648 -14.35 -7.45 -8.25
C ASP A 648 -13.09 -6.60 -8.09
N VAL A 649 -11.95 -7.28 -8.14
CA VAL A 649 -10.60 -6.70 -8.15
C VAL A 649 -9.92 -6.89 -9.52
N SER A 650 -10.68 -7.12 -10.60
CA SER A 650 -10.11 -7.39 -11.93
C SER A 650 -9.34 -6.19 -12.50
N GLY A 651 -8.35 -6.46 -13.35
CA GLY A 651 -7.67 -5.45 -14.15
C GLY A 651 -8.57 -4.87 -15.24
N GLY A 652 -8.35 -3.60 -15.56
CA GLY A 652 -8.96 -2.86 -16.65
C GLY A 652 -8.09 -2.87 -17.91
N TYR A 653 -8.42 -1.97 -18.84
CA TYR A 653 -7.68 -1.81 -20.10
C TYR A 653 -7.93 -0.46 -20.74
N GLU A 654 -7.01 -0.02 -21.59
CA GLU A 654 -7.16 1.12 -22.47
C GLU A 654 -7.00 0.68 -23.93
N ILE A 655 -7.95 1.06 -24.78
CA ILE A 655 -7.79 1.05 -26.24
C ILE A 655 -7.35 2.46 -26.64
N ASP A 656 -6.13 2.61 -27.12
CA ASP A 656 -5.60 3.92 -27.52
C ASP A 656 -6.29 4.45 -28.80
N GLU A 657 -5.97 5.68 -29.20
CA GLU A 657 -6.57 6.31 -30.38
C GLU A 657 -6.18 5.63 -31.71
N GLN A 658 -5.16 4.77 -31.70
CA GLN A 658 -4.70 3.96 -32.82
C GLN A 658 -5.33 2.55 -32.82
N GLY A 659 -6.06 2.18 -31.76
CA GLY A 659 -6.70 0.88 -31.58
C GLY A 659 -5.78 -0.17 -30.93
N ASN A 660 -4.63 0.20 -30.38
CA ASN A 660 -3.79 -0.70 -29.59
C ASN A 660 -4.39 -0.86 -28.20
N VAL A 661 -4.21 -2.04 -27.61
CA VAL A 661 -4.74 -2.37 -26.28
C VAL A 661 -3.59 -2.44 -25.28
N SER A 662 -3.71 -1.72 -24.17
CA SER A 662 -2.95 -1.95 -22.93
C SER A 662 -3.89 -2.45 -21.85
N GLY A 663 -3.41 -3.34 -20.99
CA GLY A 663 -4.16 -3.88 -19.85
C GLY A 663 -3.49 -3.50 -18.54
N GLY A 664 -4.27 -3.42 -17.47
CA GLY A 664 -3.74 -3.39 -16.12
C GLY A 664 -3.69 -4.77 -15.48
N ASP A 665 -2.88 -4.89 -14.44
CA ASP A 665 -2.80 -6.07 -13.59
C ASP A 665 -4.09 -6.19 -12.75
N ALA A 666 -4.47 -7.40 -12.36
CA ALA A 666 -5.55 -7.59 -11.42
C ALA A 666 -5.07 -7.34 -9.97
N GLY A 667 -6.00 -6.91 -9.13
CA GLY A 667 -5.75 -6.45 -7.78
C GLY A 667 -5.74 -7.55 -6.72
N VAL A 668 -5.95 -7.13 -5.47
CA VAL A 668 -5.73 -7.96 -4.28
C VAL A 668 -7.00 -8.05 -3.43
N LEU A 669 -7.33 -9.26 -2.97
CA LEU A 669 -8.41 -9.54 -2.04
C LEU A 669 -7.86 -10.19 -0.76
N ASP A 670 -7.93 -9.48 0.36
CA ASP A 670 -7.57 -9.99 1.69
C ASP A 670 -8.85 -10.22 2.51
N ILE A 671 -9.08 -11.45 2.97
CA ILE A 671 -10.22 -11.79 3.83
C ILE A 671 -9.73 -12.54 5.07
N GLN A 672 -10.08 -12.03 6.24
CA GLN A 672 -9.72 -12.63 7.51
C GLN A 672 -10.86 -12.61 8.52
N GLY A 673 -11.06 -13.75 9.19
CA GLY A 673 -11.99 -13.91 10.30
C GLY A 673 -11.90 -15.32 10.86
N ALA A 674 -12.19 -15.53 12.15
CA ALA A 674 -12.09 -16.87 12.74
C ALA A 674 -13.01 -17.87 12.04
N THR A 675 -14.24 -17.44 11.71
CA THR A 675 -15.18 -18.17 10.85
C THR A 675 -15.36 -17.43 9.53
N LEU A 676 -15.14 -18.11 8.41
CA LEU A 676 -15.32 -17.55 7.06
C LEU A 676 -16.33 -18.38 6.27
N VAL A 677 -17.40 -17.75 5.82
CA VAL A 677 -18.37 -18.34 4.89
C VAL A 677 -18.27 -17.61 3.56
N LEU A 678 -17.80 -18.28 2.52
CA LEU A 678 -17.54 -17.69 1.21
C LEU A 678 -18.46 -18.32 0.15
N GLY A 679 -19.58 -17.67 -0.13
CA GLY A 679 -20.56 -18.05 -1.16
C GLY A 679 -20.68 -17.07 -2.33
N GLY A 680 -20.15 -15.84 -2.20
CA GLY A 680 -20.19 -14.80 -3.23
C GLY A 680 -19.24 -15.04 -4.42
N GLU A 681 -19.46 -14.29 -5.51
CA GLU A 681 -18.59 -14.30 -6.69
C GLU A 681 -17.36 -13.43 -6.43
N LEU A 682 -16.16 -13.99 -6.62
CA LEU A 682 -14.90 -13.27 -6.50
C LEU A 682 -14.22 -13.19 -7.86
N LYS A 683 -13.82 -11.99 -8.29
CA LYS A 683 -13.15 -11.75 -9.58
C LYS A 683 -11.82 -11.03 -9.41
N GLY A 684 -10.79 -11.55 -10.05
CA GLY A 684 -9.45 -10.99 -10.16
C GLY A 684 -8.88 -11.26 -11.55
N HIS A 685 -9.68 -11.07 -12.60
CA HIS A 685 -9.26 -11.34 -13.96
C HIS A 685 -8.39 -10.23 -14.53
N SER A 686 -7.51 -10.57 -15.46
CA SER A 686 -6.74 -9.58 -16.23
C SER A 686 -6.65 -9.99 -17.70
N LEU A 687 -6.22 -9.07 -18.56
CA LEU A 687 -5.92 -9.39 -19.95
C LEU A 687 -4.78 -10.40 -20.07
N VAL A 688 -4.70 -11.08 -21.23
CA VAL A 688 -3.59 -11.99 -21.52
C VAL A 688 -2.27 -11.21 -21.52
N GLY A 689 -1.28 -11.72 -20.78
CA GLY A 689 0.02 -11.05 -20.61
C GLY A 689 0.12 -10.11 -19.40
N GLN A 690 -1.01 -9.81 -18.72
CA GLN A 690 -1.01 -9.10 -17.43
C GLN A 690 -1.09 -10.11 -16.27
N GLN A 691 -0.70 -9.69 -15.06
CA GLN A 691 -0.75 -10.51 -13.85
C GLN A 691 -2.19 -10.76 -13.41
N GLY A 692 -2.49 -11.98 -12.98
CA GLY A 692 -3.80 -12.31 -12.40
C GLY A 692 -3.90 -11.82 -10.95
N GLY A 693 -5.11 -11.88 -10.40
CA GLY A 693 -5.36 -11.34 -9.07
C GLY A 693 -4.64 -12.13 -7.99
N SER A 694 -4.52 -11.51 -6.81
CA SER A 694 -4.07 -12.20 -5.58
C SER A 694 -5.21 -12.30 -4.56
N VAL A 695 -5.38 -13.47 -3.95
CA VAL A 695 -6.36 -13.67 -2.87
C VAL A 695 -5.70 -14.30 -1.65
N ASN A 696 -5.86 -13.66 -0.49
CA ASN A 696 -5.37 -14.15 0.79
C ASN A 696 -6.56 -14.41 1.73
N ILE A 697 -6.67 -15.65 2.20
CA ILE A 697 -7.70 -16.09 3.14
C ILE A 697 -7.02 -16.47 4.44
N HIS A 698 -7.47 -15.90 5.56
CA HIS A 698 -6.99 -16.26 6.89
C HIS A 698 -8.14 -16.61 7.82
N SER A 699 -8.23 -17.88 8.22
CA SER A 699 -9.30 -18.41 9.08
C SER A 699 -8.79 -19.08 10.35
N GLY A 700 -9.69 -19.44 11.28
CA GLY A 700 -9.36 -20.30 12.42
C GLY A 700 -8.80 -21.66 11.97
N LEU A 701 -9.55 -22.35 11.11
CA LEU A 701 -9.22 -23.58 10.40
C LEU A 701 -9.51 -23.37 8.91
N VAL A 702 -8.70 -23.96 8.04
CA VAL A 702 -8.96 -23.96 6.58
C VAL A 702 -9.07 -25.39 6.09
N ASN A 703 -10.20 -25.72 5.47
CA ASN A 703 -10.47 -27.04 4.90
C ASN A 703 -10.71 -26.92 3.40
N VAL A 704 -9.82 -27.50 2.59
CA VAL A 704 -10.02 -27.65 1.15
C VAL A 704 -10.67 -29.00 0.89
N LYS A 705 -11.97 -28.99 0.55
CA LYS A 705 -12.83 -30.15 0.38
C LYS A 705 -12.96 -30.55 -1.09
N ASN A 706 -13.04 -31.85 -1.35
CA ASN A 706 -13.32 -32.35 -2.71
C ASN A 706 -14.76 -32.05 -3.15
N SER A 707 -15.69 -31.93 -2.21
CA SER A 707 -17.07 -31.47 -2.41
C SER A 707 -17.61 -30.89 -1.11
N LEU A 708 -18.42 -29.83 -1.22
CA LEU A 708 -19.13 -29.24 -0.07
C LEU A 708 -20.51 -29.88 0.19
N ALA A 709 -20.83 -30.99 -0.48
CA ALA A 709 -22.09 -31.70 -0.31
C ALA A 709 -22.36 -32.03 1.18
N GLY A 710 -23.47 -31.49 1.71
CA GLY A 710 -23.86 -31.63 3.12
C GLY A 710 -23.49 -30.45 4.02
N PHE A 711 -22.70 -29.48 3.54
CA PHE A 711 -22.48 -28.18 4.18
C PHE A 711 -23.25 -27.05 3.49
N GLU A 712 -23.77 -27.29 2.29
CA GLU A 712 -24.49 -26.30 1.47
C GLU A 712 -25.68 -25.69 2.23
N ASP A 713 -26.52 -26.53 2.85
CA ASP A 713 -27.66 -26.06 3.65
C ASP A 713 -27.20 -25.20 4.84
N SER A 714 -26.10 -25.56 5.50
CA SER A 714 -25.52 -24.78 6.60
C SER A 714 -25.03 -23.42 6.09
N MET A 715 -24.28 -23.40 4.99
CA MET A 715 -23.74 -22.17 4.38
C MET A 715 -24.84 -21.25 3.85
N ASP A 716 -25.85 -21.79 3.17
CA ASP A 716 -26.99 -21.04 2.63
C ASP A 716 -27.98 -20.59 3.72
N SER A 717 -27.93 -21.17 4.92
CA SER A 717 -28.78 -20.79 6.06
C SER A 717 -28.26 -19.58 6.86
N VAL A 718 -27.06 -19.08 6.57
CA VAL A 718 -26.43 -18.01 7.35
C VAL A 718 -27.03 -16.65 7.02
N ASP A 719 -28.01 -16.22 7.81
CA ASP A 719 -28.52 -14.84 7.79
C ASP A 719 -27.73 -13.95 8.77
N PHE A 720 -27.74 -12.65 8.53
CA PHE A 720 -27.01 -11.61 9.26
C PHE A 720 -27.26 -11.61 10.77
N GLU A 721 -28.51 -11.79 11.22
CA GLU A 721 -28.88 -11.82 12.64
C GLU A 721 -28.84 -13.23 13.26
N ASP A 722 -28.61 -14.27 12.47
CA ASP A 722 -28.71 -15.69 12.89
C ASP A 722 -27.37 -16.25 13.38
N GLU A 723 -27.43 -17.22 14.30
CA GLU A 723 -26.22 -17.86 14.83
C GLU A 723 -25.56 -18.66 13.72
N ILE A 724 -24.23 -18.58 13.61
CA ILE A 724 -23.51 -19.45 12.68
C ILE A 724 -23.79 -20.90 13.08
N PRO A 725 -24.15 -21.79 12.12
CA PRO A 725 -24.22 -23.23 12.35
C PRO A 725 -22.95 -23.80 12.99
N ASP A 726 -23.10 -24.69 13.97
CA ASP A 726 -21.97 -25.19 14.79
C ASP A 726 -20.86 -25.87 13.96
N ASP A 727 -21.19 -26.43 12.79
CA ASP A 727 -20.28 -27.07 11.84
C ASP A 727 -19.39 -26.09 11.06
N LEU A 728 -19.77 -24.81 11.01
CA LEU A 728 -19.00 -23.74 10.36
C LEU A 728 -18.10 -22.98 11.35
N HIS A 729 -18.25 -23.19 12.66
CA HIS A 729 -17.52 -22.42 13.67
C HIS A 729 -16.00 -22.54 13.52
N ASN A 730 -15.33 -21.40 13.59
CA ASN A 730 -13.88 -21.27 13.50
C ASN A 730 -13.26 -21.90 12.24
N THR A 731 -14.04 -22.04 11.17
CA THR A 731 -13.63 -22.79 9.99
C THR A 731 -13.94 -22.02 8.72
N CYS A 732 -13.10 -22.19 7.71
CA CYS A 732 -13.34 -21.85 6.32
C CYS A 732 -13.37 -23.15 5.52
N TYR A 733 -14.47 -23.40 4.79
CA TYR A 733 -14.58 -24.51 3.86
C TYR A 733 -14.48 -23.98 2.43
N LEU A 734 -13.58 -24.56 1.65
CA LEU A 734 -13.38 -24.24 0.25
C LEU A 734 -13.55 -25.51 -0.57
N GLU A 735 -14.31 -25.45 -1.66
CA GLU A 735 -14.33 -26.54 -2.64
C GLU A 735 -13.04 -26.50 -3.48
N LYS A 736 -12.57 -27.65 -3.94
CA LYS A 736 -11.32 -27.80 -4.72
C LYS A 736 -11.16 -26.85 -5.91
N ASP A 737 -12.26 -26.50 -6.58
CA ASP A 737 -12.27 -25.69 -7.80
C ASP A 737 -12.74 -24.24 -7.53
N TYR A 738 -12.85 -23.83 -6.26
CA TYR A 738 -13.40 -22.54 -5.86
C TYR A 738 -12.73 -21.35 -6.57
N PHE A 739 -11.41 -21.42 -6.81
CA PHE A 739 -10.66 -20.39 -7.53
C PHE A 739 -10.47 -20.65 -9.02
N GLY A 740 -10.94 -21.76 -9.57
CA GLY A 740 -10.64 -22.15 -10.95
C GLY A 740 -11.08 -21.11 -11.99
N GLU A 741 -12.21 -20.43 -11.73
CA GLU A 741 -12.82 -19.47 -12.65
C GLU A 741 -12.76 -18.01 -12.19
N THR A 742 -11.99 -17.69 -11.14
CA THR A 742 -12.02 -16.36 -10.50
C THR A 742 -10.99 -15.38 -11.07
N GLY A 743 -9.99 -15.86 -11.83
CA GLY A 743 -8.87 -15.04 -12.31
C GLY A 743 -7.71 -14.88 -11.31
N PHE A 744 -7.86 -15.35 -10.07
CA PHE A 744 -6.76 -15.32 -9.09
C PHE A 744 -5.66 -16.31 -9.48
N THR A 745 -4.48 -15.80 -9.80
CA THR A 745 -3.29 -16.62 -10.12
C THR A 745 -2.37 -16.80 -8.92
N ASN A 746 -2.54 -15.97 -7.88
CA ASN A 746 -1.80 -16.04 -6.62
C ASN A 746 -2.77 -16.28 -5.46
N ILE A 747 -2.64 -17.40 -4.77
CA ILE A 747 -3.58 -17.82 -3.72
C ILE A 747 -2.83 -18.09 -2.42
N GLY A 748 -3.18 -17.37 -1.36
CA GLY A 748 -2.71 -17.60 0.00
C GLY A 748 -3.83 -18.13 0.90
N LEU A 749 -3.64 -19.31 1.48
CA LEU A 749 -4.52 -19.87 2.50
C LEU A 749 -3.75 -19.98 3.81
N THR A 750 -4.24 -19.29 4.84
CA THR A 750 -3.61 -19.25 6.17
C THR A 750 -4.60 -19.68 7.23
N SER A 751 -4.17 -20.51 8.17
CA SER A 751 -4.96 -20.92 9.32
C SER A 751 -4.27 -20.60 10.64
N VAL A 752 -5.07 -20.25 11.64
CA VAL A 752 -4.62 -20.15 13.03
C VAL A 752 -4.24 -21.52 13.58
N ARG A 753 -4.99 -22.55 13.21
CA ARG A 753 -4.77 -23.94 13.60
C ARG A 753 -4.34 -24.76 12.37
N GLU A 754 -4.96 -25.90 12.15
CA GLU A 754 -4.67 -26.80 11.03
C GLU A 754 -5.21 -26.29 9.68
N LEU A 755 -4.51 -26.68 8.62
CA LEU A 755 -4.94 -26.56 7.23
C LEU A 755 -5.01 -27.96 6.63
N ILE A 756 -6.20 -28.39 6.25
CA ILE A 756 -6.49 -29.75 5.82
C ILE A 756 -6.91 -29.76 4.36
N VAL A 757 -6.29 -30.64 3.56
CA VAL A 757 -6.69 -30.91 2.18
C VAL A 757 -7.29 -32.32 2.11
N ASP A 758 -8.51 -32.44 1.57
CA ASP A 758 -9.17 -33.73 1.42
C ASP A 758 -8.50 -34.61 0.33
N ASN A 759 -8.72 -35.91 0.44
CA ASN A 759 -8.27 -36.84 -0.58
C ASN A 759 -8.99 -36.59 -1.93
N GLY A 760 -8.24 -36.61 -3.03
CA GLY A 760 -8.78 -36.39 -4.39
C GLY A 760 -8.93 -34.93 -4.79
N VAL A 761 -8.53 -33.99 -3.93
CA VAL A 761 -8.49 -32.57 -4.25
C VAL A 761 -7.39 -32.30 -5.28
N HIS A 762 -7.75 -31.61 -6.36
CA HIS A 762 -6.81 -31.00 -7.29
C HIS A 762 -6.95 -29.49 -7.12
N PHE A 763 -5.94 -28.85 -6.55
CA PHE A 763 -5.96 -27.43 -6.25
C PHE A 763 -4.96 -26.70 -7.15
N SER A 764 -5.47 -25.79 -7.97
CA SER A 764 -4.64 -24.97 -8.87
C SER A 764 -5.20 -23.56 -8.99
N PRO A 765 -4.35 -22.55 -9.18
CA PRO A 765 -4.79 -21.19 -9.49
C PRO A 765 -5.61 -21.08 -10.77
N SER A 766 -6.29 -19.94 -10.93
CA SER A 766 -7.15 -19.70 -12.09
C SER A 766 -6.36 -19.56 -13.39
N MET A 767 -6.94 -20.11 -14.45
CA MET A 767 -6.42 -20.02 -15.82
C MET A 767 -7.29 -19.10 -16.70
N MET A 768 -8.22 -18.37 -16.10
CA MET A 768 -9.22 -17.57 -16.79
C MET A 768 -8.75 -16.12 -16.92
N LYS A 769 -8.62 -15.66 -18.17
CA LYS A 769 -8.23 -14.29 -18.53
C LYS A 769 -9.38 -13.58 -19.26
N MET A 770 -9.33 -12.26 -19.23
CA MET A 770 -10.18 -11.42 -20.07
C MET A 770 -9.66 -11.45 -21.52
N PRO A 771 -10.55 -11.58 -22.52
CA PRO A 771 -10.16 -11.49 -23.92
C PRO A 771 -9.78 -10.05 -24.31
N ASP A 772 -8.80 -9.91 -25.20
CA ASP A 772 -8.42 -8.62 -25.78
C ASP A 772 -9.63 -7.96 -26.48
N PRO A 773 -10.02 -6.74 -26.06
CA PRO A 773 -11.05 -5.98 -26.75
C PRO A 773 -10.54 -5.52 -28.12
N PHE A 774 -11.45 -5.30 -29.07
CA PHE A 774 -11.12 -4.59 -30.30
C PHE A 774 -12.24 -3.64 -30.75
N PRO A 775 -11.90 -2.52 -31.39
CA PRO A 775 -12.90 -1.55 -31.85
C PRO A 775 -13.69 -2.10 -33.05
N ASN A 776 -15.00 -2.24 -32.92
CA ASN A 776 -15.87 -2.65 -34.03
C ASN A 776 -16.46 -1.42 -34.75
N SER A 777 -16.33 -1.38 -36.08
CA SER A 777 -16.74 -0.24 -36.91
C SER A 777 -18.23 -0.21 -37.27
N ALA A 778 -19.01 -1.22 -36.83
CA ALA A 778 -20.45 -1.23 -37.01
C ALA A 778 -21.13 -1.98 -35.85
N GLN A 779 -21.94 -1.25 -35.08
CA GLN A 779 -22.67 -1.62 -33.84
C GLN A 779 -21.89 -1.31 -32.56
N GLN A 780 -22.57 -0.61 -31.65
CA GLN A 780 -22.08 -0.05 -30.37
C GLN A 780 -21.74 -1.13 -29.32
N GLU A 781 -21.37 -2.34 -29.74
CA GLU A 781 -20.99 -3.44 -28.86
C GLU A 781 -19.52 -3.78 -29.08
N MET A 782 -18.75 -3.75 -27.98
CA MET A 782 -17.38 -4.26 -27.95
C MET A 782 -17.37 -5.69 -28.47
N SER A 783 -16.53 -5.94 -29.47
CA SER A 783 -16.33 -7.26 -30.03
C SER A 783 -14.97 -7.77 -29.55
N PHE A 784 -14.89 -9.06 -29.22
CA PHE A 784 -13.68 -9.71 -28.72
C PHE A 784 -13.05 -10.56 -29.82
N LYS A 785 -11.73 -10.48 -30.03
CA LYS A 785 -11.09 -11.19 -31.15
C LYS A 785 -11.41 -12.68 -31.01
N ASN A 786 -11.79 -13.34 -32.12
CA ASN A 786 -11.96 -14.79 -32.09
C ASN A 786 -10.62 -15.45 -31.72
N PHE A 787 -10.52 -15.91 -30.47
CA PHE A 787 -9.36 -16.57 -29.87
C PHE A 787 -9.18 -17.98 -30.46
N THR A 788 -8.81 -18.09 -31.74
CA THR A 788 -8.52 -19.40 -32.36
C THR A 788 -7.07 -19.86 -32.17
N GLY A 789 -6.26 -19.12 -31.41
CA GLY A 789 -4.82 -19.37 -31.26
C GLY A 789 -4.30 -19.62 -29.83
N PHE A 790 -5.05 -19.29 -28.77
CA PHE A 790 -4.50 -19.22 -27.39
C PHE A 790 -5.37 -19.84 -26.28
N GLY A 791 -6.60 -20.29 -26.57
CA GLY A 791 -7.50 -20.86 -25.56
C GLY A 791 -8.54 -21.82 -26.15
N THR A 792 -8.97 -22.79 -25.36
CA THR A 792 -9.83 -23.91 -25.80
C THR A 792 -11.30 -23.78 -25.39
N HIS A 793 -11.63 -22.88 -24.45
CA HIS A 793 -12.99 -22.70 -23.94
C HIS A 793 -13.33 -21.23 -23.63
N ILE A 794 -14.47 -20.77 -24.15
CA ILE A 794 -15.09 -19.49 -23.79
C ILE A 794 -16.26 -19.81 -22.85
N LYS A 795 -16.21 -19.28 -21.62
CA LYS A 795 -17.31 -19.35 -20.65
C LYS A 795 -17.54 -17.94 -20.10
N ASN A 796 -18.78 -17.46 -20.12
CA ASN A 796 -19.16 -16.14 -19.60
C ASN A 796 -18.33 -14.94 -20.11
N GLY A 797 -17.82 -15.01 -21.36
CA GLY A 797 -17.01 -13.93 -21.93
C GLY A 797 -15.53 -13.94 -21.51
N LEU A 798 -15.09 -14.94 -20.73
CA LEU A 798 -13.70 -15.17 -20.35
C LEU A 798 -13.05 -16.24 -21.25
N VAL A 799 -11.73 -16.23 -21.33
CA VAL A 799 -10.93 -17.20 -22.09
C VAL A 799 -10.02 -17.97 -21.15
N GLN A 800 -10.11 -19.30 -21.20
CA GLN A 800 -9.13 -20.16 -20.54
C GLN A 800 -7.85 -20.20 -21.38
N VAL A 801 -6.71 -19.83 -20.80
CA VAL A 801 -5.40 -19.82 -21.48
C VAL A 801 -4.53 -21.02 -21.09
N SER A 802 -3.49 -21.31 -21.90
CA SER A 802 -2.44 -22.27 -21.52
C SER A 802 -1.67 -21.76 -20.29
N PRO A 803 -1.11 -22.65 -19.43
CA PRO A 803 -0.19 -22.28 -18.35
C PRO A 803 0.90 -21.28 -18.77
N ASP A 804 1.37 -21.38 -20.01
CA ASP A 804 2.42 -20.53 -20.58
C ASP A 804 2.07 -19.03 -20.70
N TYR A 805 0.78 -18.67 -20.58
CA TYR A 805 0.29 -17.29 -20.66
C TYR A 805 -0.08 -16.71 -19.30
N ILE A 806 0.22 -17.44 -18.21
CA ILE A 806 0.13 -16.93 -16.85
C ILE A 806 1.50 -16.40 -16.46
N THR A 807 1.60 -15.08 -16.29
CA THR A 807 2.87 -14.37 -16.05
C THR A 807 3.39 -14.50 -14.63
N SER A 808 2.49 -14.63 -13.65
CA SER A 808 2.82 -14.88 -12.24
C SER A 808 1.78 -15.81 -11.63
N SER A 809 2.23 -16.82 -10.90
CA SER A 809 1.34 -17.72 -10.18
C SER A 809 1.98 -18.32 -8.93
N SER A 810 1.21 -18.37 -7.85
CA SER A 810 1.68 -18.91 -6.57
C SER A 810 0.56 -19.54 -5.75
N VAL A 811 0.93 -20.52 -4.93
CA VAL A 811 0.09 -21.08 -3.88
C VAL A 811 0.88 -21.06 -2.56
N LEU A 812 0.38 -20.30 -1.58
CA LEU A 812 0.90 -20.26 -0.22
C LEU A 812 -0.10 -20.98 0.71
N LEU A 813 0.37 -21.95 1.48
CA LEU A 813 -0.42 -22.69 2.46
C LEU A 813 0.27 -22.58 3.82
N ALA A 814 -0.35 -21.87 4.76
CA ALA A 814 0.25 -21.63 6.07
C ALA A 814 -0.67 -22.09 7.21
N ALA A 815 -0.12 -22.78 8.19
CA ALA A 815 -0.82 -23.23 9.39
C ALA A 815 -0.12 -22.72 10.66
N GLY A 816 -0.84 -22.68 11.78
CA GLY A 816 -0.29 -22.19 13.05
C GLY A 816 0.04 -20.69 13.04
N LYS A 817 -0.64 -19.88 12.21
CA LYS A 817 -0.36 -18.44 12.07
C LYS A 817 -1.43 -17.60 12.75
N ASN A 818 -1.03 -16.74 13.67
CA ASN A 818 -1.94 -15.80 14.32
C ASN A 818 -2.51 -14.79 13.32
N MET A 819 -3.79 -14.44 13.49
CA MET A 819 -4.42 -13.35 12.74
C MET A 819 -3.65 -12.03 12.94
N LYS A 820 -3.38 -11.32 11.84
CA LYS A 820 -2.47 -10.16 11.80
C LYS A 820 -3.18 -8.87 12.20
N PHE A 821 -2.82 -8.19 13.29
CA PHE A 821 -3.41 -6.87 13.61
C PHE A 821 -2.82 -5.75 12.74
N THR A 822 -3.61 -5.18 11.84
CA THR A 822 -3.25 -3.97 11.08
C THR A 822 -3.21 -2.76 12.01
N GLY A 823 -2.07 -2.05 12.08
CA GLY A 823 -1.93 -0.77 12.80
C GLY A 823 -1.29 -0.81 14.20
N THR A 824 -0.94 -1.98 14.74
CA THR A 824 -0.19 -2.09 16.01
C THR A 824 1.22 -2.61 15.78
N LYS A 825 2.24 -1.89 16.28
CA LYS A 825 3.62 -2.38 16.36
C LYS A 825 3.78 -3.56 17.33
N ASP A 826 2.80 -3.79 18.20
CA ASP A 826 2.83 -4.83 19.21
C ASP A 826 1.72 -5.87 18.96
N ALA A 827 2.14 -7.08 18.59
CA ALA A 827 1.27 -8.24 18.56
C ALA A 827 0.62 -8.42 19.94
N ILE A 828 -0.71 -8.44 20.00
CA ILE A 828 -1.44 -8.96 21.18
C ILE A 828 -0.88 -10.36 21.47
N PRO A 829 -0.68 -10.74 22.75
CA PRO A 829 0.03 -11.96 23.11
C PRO A 829 -0.47 -13.12 22.28
N THR A 830 0.44 -13.61 21.43
CA THR A 830 0.44 -14.92 20.80
C THR A 830 -0.31 -15.87 21.71
N VAL A 831 -1.53 -16.26 21.33
CA VAL A 831 -2.02 -17.54 21.83
C VAL A 831 -1.02 -18.51 21.23
N PHE A 832 -0.11 -19.03 22.05
CA PHE A 832 0.79 -20.11 21.65
C PHE A 832 -0.12 -21.29 21.33
N PHE A 833 -0.53 -21.41 20.07
CA PHE A 833 -1.11 -22.64 19.56
C PHE A 833 -0.04 -23.74 19.65
N ALA A 834 -0.50 -24.97 19.90
CA ALA A 834 0.28 -26.02 20.51
C ALA A 834 1.39 -26.52 19.58
N SER A 835 2.36 -27.27 20.08
CA SER A 835 3.38 -27.92 19.26
C SER A 835 2.84 -29.07 18.37
N GLN A 836 1.56 -29.06 17.97
CA GLN A 836 0.87 -30.18 17.32
C GLN A 836 0.12 -29.81 16.03
N GLU A 837 0.04 -28.54 15.62
CA GLU A 837 -0.62 -28.23 14.35
C GLU A 837 0.25 -28.64 13.15
N THR A 838 -0.33 -29.42 12.25
CA THR A 838 0.38 -29.99 11.09
C THR A 838 -0.37 -29.67 9.81
N PHE A 839 0.36 -29.38 8.73
CA PHE A 839 -0.19 -29.41 7.38
C PHE A 839 -0.16 -30.85 6.85
N PHE A 840 -1.31 -31.35 6.38
CA PHE A 840 -1.42 -32.72 5.86
C PHE A 840 -1.92 -32.73 4.41
N LEU A 841 -1.14 -33.34 3.51
CA LEU A 841 -1.52 -33.57 2.10
C LEU A 841 -1.67 -35.08 1.80
N PRO A 842 -2.89 -35.60 1.61
CA PRO A 842 -3.13 -37.03 1.41
C PRO A 842 -2.71 -37.55 0.03
N GLU A 843 -2.58 -38.88 -0.11
CA GLU A 843 -2.02 -39.60 -1.28
C GLU A 843 -2.60 -39.20 -2.65
N SER A 844 -3.91 -38.96 -2.76
CA SER A 844 -4.53 -38.59 -4.04
C SER A 844 -4.82 -37.10 -4.18
N ALA A 845 -4.22 -36.25 -3.35
CA ALA A 845 -4.29 -34.81 -3.50
C ALA A 845 -3.14 -34.28 -4.39
N LEU A 846 -3.46 -33.28 -5.22
CA LEU A 846 -2.53 -32.58 -6.10
C LEU A 846 -2.65 -31.08 -5.85
N ILE A 847 -1.55 -30.42 -5.53
CA ILE A 847 -1.42 -28.96 -5.59
C ILE A 847 -0.51 -28.64 -6.75
N SER A 848 -0.98 -27.82 -7.69
CA SER A 848 -0.22 -27.49 -8.89
C SER A 848 -0.33 -26.02 -9.25
N VAL A 849 0.78 -25.45 -9.71
CA VAL A 849 0.84 -24.10 -10.30
C VAL A 849 1.29 -24.19 -11.76
N PRO A 850 0.95 -23.20 -12.61
CA PRO A 850 1.57 -22.98 -13.91
C PRO A 850 3.11 -23.01 -13.84
N SER A 851 3.75 -23.27 -14.98
CA SER A 851 5.23 -23.31 -15.08
C SER A 851 5.85 -22.01 -14.58
N GLU A 852 7.03 -22.07 -13.97
CA GLU A 852 7.73 -20.93 -13.35
C GLU A 852 6.98 -20.31 -12.15
N GLY A 853 5.87 -20.92 -11.71
CA GLY A 853 5.14 -20.52 -10.50
C GLY A 853 5.75 -21.10 -9.20
N SER A 854 5.20 -20.70 -8.05
CA SER A 854 5.72 -21.14 -6.74
C SER A 854 4.67 -21.80 -5.84
N ILE A 855 5.09 -22.81 -5.07
CA ILE A 855 4.32 -23.43 -4.00
C ILE A 855 5.10 -23.25 -2.70
N SER A 856 4.49 -22.63 -1.70
CA SER A 856 5.09 -22.46 -0.38
C SER A 856 4.17 -23.00 0.72
N ILE A 857 4.73 -23.81 1.62
CA ILE A 857 4.02 -24.38 2.76
C ILE A 857 4.77 -24.03 4.04
N ASP A 858 4.09 -23.38 4.98
CA ASP A 858 4.68 -22.92 6.25
C ASP A 858 3.78 -23.31 7.44
N ALA A 859 4.19 -24.31 8.20
CA ALA A 859 3.38 -24.89 9.29
C ALA A 859 4.26 -25.31 10.47
N PRO A 860 3.70 -25.61 11.66
CA PRO A 860 4.51 -26.16 12.74
C PRO A 860 5.09 -27.54 12.41
N GLY A 861 4.32 -28.43 11.76
CA GLY A 861 4.80 -29.66 11.12
C GLY A 861 4.22 -29.86 9.72
N ILE A 862 4.86 -30.67 8.87
CA ILE A 862 4.42 -30.94 7.49
C ILE A 862 4.46 -32.45 7.22
N GLU A 863 3.33 -33.01 6.80
CA GLU A 863 3.23 -34.41 6.36
C GLU A 863 2.64 -34.49 4.95
N LEU A 864 3.35 -35.15 4.05
CA LEU A 864 3.03 -35.17 2.62
C LEU A 864 3.00 -36.59 2.07
N SER A 865 1.83 -37.03 1.60
CA SER A 865 1.63 -38.26 0.84
C SER A 865 1.23 -38.00 -0.62
N GLY A 866 0.71 -36.81 -0.93
CA GLY A 866 0.24 -36.42 -2.26
C GLY A 866 1.31 -35.84 -3.20
N GLN A 867 0.89 -35.02 -4.16
CA GLN A 867 1.76 -34.42 -5.17
C GLN A 867 1.76 -32.89 -5.11
N LEU A 868 2.95 -32.29 -5.14
CA LEU A 868 3.17 -30.87 -5.42
C LEU A 868 3.80 -30.74 -6.82
N GLN A 869 3.29 -29.84 -7.65
CA GLN A 869 3.78 -29.62 -9.00
C GLN A 869 3.97 -28.13 -9.32
N ALA A 870 5.22 -27.72 -9.48
CA ALA A 870 5.63 -26.38 -9.89
C ALA A 870 6.77 -26.50 -10.92
N LEU A 871 6.43 -26.89 -12.16
CA LEU A 871 7.43 -27.17 -13.20
C LEU A 871 8.29 -25.94 -13.49
N SER A 872 9.62 -26.09 -13.54
CA SER A 872 10.56 -24.97 -13.66
C SER A 872 10.35 -23.85 -12.62
N GLY A 873 9.69 -24.16 -11.50
CA GLY A 873 9.30 -23.21 -10.46
C GLY A 873 9.82 -23.62 -9.10
N ASP A 874 9.35 -22.94 -8.05
CA ASP A 874 9.89 -23.13 -6.71
C ASP A 874 8.90 -23.87 -5.80
N VAL A 875 9.39 -24.86 -5.05
CA VAL A 875 8.64 -25.54 -3.98
C VAL A 875 9.38 -25.35 -2.67
N GLN A 876 8.74 -24.66 -1.72
CA GLN A 876 9.29 -24.39 -0.40
C GLN A 876 8.41 -25.01 0.69
N LEU A 877 9.01 -25.84 1.54
CA LEU A 877 8.38 -26.42 2.73
C LEU A 877 9.16 -25.93 3.96
N SER A 878 8.47 -25.29 4.91
CA SER A 878 9.06 -24.76 6.13
C SER A 878 8.28 -25.24 7.35
N ALA A 879 8.88 -26.13 8.14
CA ALA A 879 8.37 -26.55 9.45
C ALA A 879 9.01 -25.73 10.57
N SER A 880 8.20 -25.09 11.42
CA SER A 880 8.72 -24.20 12.47
C SER A 880 9.08 -24.89 13.78
N ILE A 881 8.47 -26.05 14.07
CA ILE A 881 8.64 -26.75 15.36
C ILE A 881 8.92 -28.25 15.16
N ASN A 882 8.06 -28.93 14.39
CA ASN A 882 8.09 -30.38 14.18
C ASN A 882 8.74 -30.74 12.84
N ASP A 883 8.60 -31.99 12.44
CA ASP A 883 9.28 -32.57 11.29
C ASP A 883 8.61 -32.23 9.95
N ILE A 884 9.38 -32.42 8.87
CA ILE A 884 8.87 -32.54 7.50
C ILE A 884 8.96 -34.01 7.10
N MET A 885 7.83 -34.66 6.86
CA MET A 885 7.75 -36.06 6.45
C MET A 885 7.16 -36.21 5.05
N LEU A 886 7.96 -36.74 4.11
CA LEU A 886 7.51 -37.14 2.78
C LEU A 886 7.27 -38.66 2.77
N ASN A 887 6.00 -39.04 2.93
CA ASN A 887 5.54 -40.42 3.00
C ASN A 887 5.73 -41.17 1.66
N PRO A 888 5.63 -42.52 1.64
CA PRO A 888 5.77 -43.30 0.42
C PRO A 888 4.71 -42.92 -0.61
N GLY A 889 5.12 -42.68 -1.86
CA GLY A 889 4.22 -42.26 -2.95
C GLY A 889 4.12 -40.74 -3.13
N SER A 890 4.62 -39.95 -2.18
CA SER A 890 4.71 -38.50 -2.29
C SER A 890 5.57 -38.04 -3.48
N LYS A 891 5.21 -36.89 -4.07
CA LYS A 891 5.92 -36.33 -5.21
C LYS A 891 6.06 -34.82 -5.12
N ILE A 892 7.27 -34.32 -5.29
CA ILE A 892 7.55 -32.90 -5.53
C ILE A 892 8.15 -32.78 -6.93
N LEU A 893 7.40 -32.17 -7.85
CA LEU A 893 7.77 -32.07 -9.26
C LEU A 893 8.07 -30.62 -9.64
N ALA A 894 9.35 -30.30 -9.76
CA ALA A 894 9.88 -29.02 -10.22
C ALA A 894 10.77 -29.18 -11.47
N GLY A 895 10.68 -30.30 -12.18
CA GLY A 895 11.46 -30.57 -13.39
C GLY A 895 11.25 -29.54 -14.50
N GLY A 896 12.25 -29.43 -15.38
CA GLY A 896 12.34 -28.45 -16.44
C GLY A 896 11.25 -28.60 -17.49
N TYR A 897 10.77 -27.46 -17.97
CA TYR A 897 9.64 -27.37 -18.87
C TYR A 897 10.02 -26.76 -20.22
N ASN A 898 9.39 -27.21 -21.31
CA ASN A 898 9.59 -26.64 -22.63
C ASN A 898 8.45 -25.68 -22.97
N ARG A 899 8.68 -24.38 -22.80
CA ARG A 899 7.66 -23.35 -23.05
C ARG A 899 7.50 -23.07 -24.55
N PRO A 900 6.31 -23.19 -25.15
CA PRO A 900 6.10 -22.91 -26.57
C PRO A 900 6.31 -21.41 -26.88
N GLN A 901 7.02 -21.11 -27.98
CA GLN A 901 7.18 -19.73 -28.46
C GLN A 901 5.89 -19.24 -29.13
N THR A 902 5.42 -18.07 -28.71
CA THR A 902 4.10 -17.51 -29.07
C THR A 902 4.07 -16.79 -30.41
N SER A 903 5.24 -16.51 -31.01
CA SER A 903 5.35 -15.91 -32.34
C SER A 903 4.90 -16.90 -33.43
N VAL A 904 4.03 -16.46 -34.35
CA VAL A 904 3.58 -17.32 -35.47
C VAL A 904 4.77 -17.70 -36.34
N PRO A 905 5.15 -18.99 -36.41
CA PRO A 905 6.22 -19.42 -37.29
C PRO A 905 5.82 -19.12 -38.76
N ALA A 906 6.76 -18.65 -39.57
CA ALA A 906 6.52 -18.40 -40.99
C ALA A 906 5.92 -19.66 -41.67
N ASN A 907 5.03 -19.47 -42.66
CA ASN A 907 4.34 -20.57 -43.37
C ASN A 907 5.28 -21.77 -43.64
N ASN A 908 4.93 -22.94 -43.09
CA ASN A 908 5.63 -24.23 -43.13
C ASN A 908 6.71 -24.52 -42.07
N LEU A 909 6.87 -23.69 -41.03
CA LEU A 909 7.74 -23.98 -39.87
C LEU A 909 6.94 -24.49 -38.67
N ARG A 910 7.54 -25.36 -37.85
CA ARG A 910 6.96 -25.83 -36.59
C ARG A 910 7.12 -24.76 -35.50
N THR A 911 6.25 -24.81 -34.48
CA THR A 911 6.41 -23.99 -33.27
C THR A 911 7.71 -24.37 -32.56
N ASN A 912 8.56 -23.39 -32.30
CA ASN A 912 9.76 -23.56 -31.50
C ASN A 912 9.40 -23.52 -30.00
N PHE A 913 10.28 -24.05 -29.17
CA PHE A 913 10.14 -24.06 -27.72
C PHE A 913 11.35 -23.36 -27.09
N THR A 914 11.13 -22.66 -26.00
CA THR A 914 12.19 -22.17 -25.12
C THR A 914 12.29 -23.15 -23.96
N PRO A 915 13.36 -23.98 -23.89
CA PRO A 915 13.62 -24.79 -22.72
C PRO A 915 13.81 -23.90 -21.50
N VAL A 916 13.14 -24.25 -20.41
CA VAL A 916 13.31 -23.65 -19.10
C VAL A 916 13.95 -24.70 -18.20
N ASP A 917 14.87 -24.25 -17.35
CA ASP A 917 15.64 -25.11 -16.47
C ASP A 917 14.75 -25.76 -15.40
N GLY A 918 15.25 -26.80 -14.75
CA GLY A 918 14.63 -27.34 -13.54
C GLY A 918 14.55 -26.27 -12.45
N GLY A 919 13.47 -26.31 -11.68
CA GLY A 919 13.19 -25.39 -10.59
C GLY A 919 13.90 -25.75 -9.29
N SER A 920 13.47 -25.13 -8.19
CA SER A 920 14.11 -25.30 -6.88
C SER A 920 13.18 -25.96 -5.87
N VAL A 921 13.73 -26.85 -5.05
CA VAL A 921 13.01 -27.49 -3.94
C VAL A 921 13.76 -27.21 -2.65
N TYR A 922 13.12 -26.51 -1.71
CA TYR A 922 13.70 -26.12 -0.43
C TYR A 922 12.88 -26.66 0.73
N LEU A 923 13.46 -27.56 1.53
CA LEU A 923 12.85 -28.10 2.74
C LEU A 923 13.62 -27.60 3.96
N LYS A 924 12.92 -26.94 4.89
CA LYS A 924 13.49 -26.39 6.12
C LYS A 924 12.70 -26.82 7.34
N SER A 925 13.30 -27.60 8.22
CA SER A 925 12.81 -27.80 9.58
C SER A 925 13.66 -26.99 10.57
N LYS A 926 13.04 -26.03 11.26
CA LYS A 926 13.77 -25.12 12.17
C LYS A 926 14.23 -25.78 13.46
N LEU A 927 13.44 -26.72 13.98
CA LEU A 927 13.63 -27.35 15.28
C LEU A 927 13.42 -28.88 15.26
N GLY A 928 13.11 -29.47 14.09
CA GLY A 928 12.86 -30.91 13.96
C GLY A 928 13.67 -31.53 12.83
N SER A 929 13.20 -32.70 12.41
CA SER A 929 13.82 -33.56 11.40
C SER A 929 13.23 -33.37 10.00
N ILE A 930 13.92 -33.90 8.99
CA ILE A 930 13.38 -34.07 7.63
C ILE A 930 13.51 -35.55 7.23
N ASP A 931 12.37 -36.19 6.97
CA ASP A 931 12.30 -37.60 6.60
C ASP A 931 11.70 -37.74 5.19
N VAL A 932 12.51 -38.22 4.24
CA VAL A 932 12.10 -38.53 2.87
C VAL A 932 12.05 -40.06 2.73
N GLU A 933 10.87 -40.63 2.90
CA GLU A 933 10.70 -42.08 2.97
C GLU A 933 10.88 -42.80 1.62
N GLN A 934 11.14 -44.10 1.70
CA GLN A 934 11.26 -44.95 0.51
C GLN A 934 9.98 -44.91 -0.33
N GLY A 935 10.13 -44.52 -1.60
CA GLY A 935 9.03 -44.38 -2.55
C GLY A 935 8.51 -42.95 -2.72
N ALA A 936 9.01 -41.99 -1.93
CA ALA A 936 8.89 -40.56 -2.23
C ALA A 936 9.77 -40.18 -3.46
N LEU A 937 9.39 -39.11 -4.16
CA LEU A 937 10.13 -38.56 -5.30
C LEU A 937 10.25 -37.04 -5.21
N ILE A 938 11.47 -36.52 -5.34
CA ILE A 938 11.74 -35.11 -5.62
C ILE A 938 12.42 -35.03 -6.99
N ASP A 939 11.79 -34.34 -7.95
CA ASP A 939 12.29 -34.21 -9.33
C ASP A 939 12.54 -32.75 -9.69
N VAL A 940 13.82 -32.42 -9.93
CA VAL A 940 14.34 -31.14 -10.42
C VAL A 940 15.14 -31.34 -11.71
N SER A 941 14.87 -32.41 -12.47
CA SER A 941 15.57 -32.72 -13.72
C SER A 941 15.47 -31.57 -14.74
N GLY A 942 16.45 -31.45 -15.64
CA GLY A 942 16.39 -30.46 -16.73
C GLY A 942 15.29 -30.78 -17.74
N SER A 943 14.93 -29.83 -18.60
CA SER A 943 13.85 -30.08 -19.58
C SER A 943 14.24 -31.11 -20.64
N THR A 944 13.24 -31.78 -21.21
CA THR A 944 13.47 -32.75 -22.29
C THR A 944 13.98 -32.05 -23.57
N PRO A 945 14.80 -32.69 -24.41
CA PRO A 945 15.36 -32.03 -25.59
C PRO A 945 14.31 -31.72 -26.65
N VAL A 946 14.30 -30.48 -27.12
CA VAL A 946 13.41 -29.99 -28.18
C VAL A 946 14.19 -29.50 -29.39
N VAL A 947 13.67 -29.76 -30.58
CA VAL A 947 14.29 -29.36 -31.85
C VAL A 947 13.65 -28.07 -32.34
N ASN A 948 14.40 -26.98 -32.29
CA ASN A 948 13.99 -25.68 -32.83
C ASN A 948 14.50 -25.49 -34.25
N GLN A 949 13.74 -24.71 -35.03
CA GLN A 949 14.06 -24.33 -36.41
C GLN A 949 14.41 -22.84 -36.48
N TYR A 950 15.57 -22.52 -37.03
CA TYR A 950 16.08 -21.15 -37.19
C TYR A 950 16.27 -20.83 -38.67
N LYS A 951 15.98 -19.60 -39.08
CA LYS A 951 16.16 -19.15 -40.47
C LYS A 951 17.44 -18.33 -40.58
N GLY A 952 18.41 -18.81 -41.34
CA GLY A 952 19.63 -18.06 -41.64
C GLY A 952 19.38 -16.86 -42.57
N ALA A 953 20.37 -15.97 -42.66
CA ALA A 953 20.32 -14.78 -43.53
C ALA A 953 20.15 -15.13 -45.03
N ASP A 954 20.53 -16.34 -45.43
CA ASP A 954 20.38 -16.92 -46.77
C ASP A 954 19.00 -17.58 -47.01
N ARG A 955 18.10 -17.53 -46.01
CA ARG A 955 16.78 -18.18 -45.96
C ARG A 955 16.82 -19.71 -45.83
N THR A 956 17.98 -20.31 -45.55
CA THR A 956 18.10 -21.73 -45.23
C THR A 956 17.55 -21.98 -43.81
N ILE A 957 16.88 -23.12 -43.62
CA ILE A 957 16.38 -23.54 -42.31
C ILE A 957 17.44 -24.40 -41.64
N TYR A 958 17.90 -23.97 -40.48
CA TYR A 958 18.78 -24.72 -39.58
C TYR A 958 17.93 -25.34 -38.47
N THR A 959 18.36 -26.48 -37.95
CA THR A 959 17.75 -27.08 -36.75
C THR A 959 18.79 -27.17 -35.66
N GLY A 960 18.40 -26.79 -34.44
CA GLY A 960 19.21 -26.99 -33.24
C GLY A 960 18.39 -27.71 -32.18
N THR A 961 18.98 -28.71 -31.55
CA THR A 961 18.40 -29.33 -30.35
C THR A 961 18.84 -28.52 -29.15
N VAL A 962 17.90 -28.13 -28.30
CA VAL A 962 18.15 -27.40 -27.05
C VAL A 962 17.38 -28.07 -25.90
N ALA A 963 17.89 -27.97 -24.68
CA ALA A 963 17.27 -28.41 -23.43
C ALA A 963 17.75 -27.48 -22.31
N GLY A 964 16.99 -27.42 -21.22
CA GLY A 964 17.30 -26.65 -20.02
C GLY A 964 18.10 -27.48 -19.02
N ASP A 965 18.89 -26.80 -18.21
CA ASP A 965 19.71 -27.37 -17.15
C ASP A 965 18.86 -27.94 -16.01
N SER A 966 19.44 -28.79 -15.18
CA SER A 966 18.77 -29.30 -13.97
C SER A 966 18.72 -28.23 -12.86
N GLY A 967 17.73 -28.35 -11.99
CA GLY A 967 17.46 -27.43 -10.90
C GLY A 967 18.23 -27.73 -9.60
N SER A 968 17.63 -27.34 -8.47
CA SER A 968 18.28 -27.46 -7.16
C SER A 968 17.39 -28.07 -6.08
N VAL A 969 18.01 -28.81 -5.16
CA VAL A 969 17.36 -29.33 -3.95
C VAL A 969 18.16 -28.89 -2.73
N SER A 970 17.49 -28.41 -1.69
CA SER A 970 18.12 -27.95 -0.47
C SER A 970 17.37 -28.42 0.77
N PHE A 971 18.09 -29.02 1.70
CA PHE A 971 17.60 -29.46 3.00
C PHE A 971 18.27 -28.65 4.10
N SER A 972 17.48 -28.12 5.03
CA SER A 972 17.94 -27.42 6.23
C SER A 972 17.21 -28.00 7.43
N TYR A 973 17.91 -28.67 8.34
CA TYR A 973 17.29 -29.41 9.45
C TYR A 973 18.03 -29.17 10.76
N HIS A 974 17.34 -29.37 11.88
CA HIS A 974 17.92 -29.25 13.22
C HIS A 974 18.33 -30.62 13.76
N ASP A 975 17.38 -31.54 13.86
CA ASP A 975 17.57 -32.84 14.52
C ASP A 975 18.19 -33.88 13.56
N ASP A 976 17.36 -34.66 12.86
CA ASP A 976 17.81 -35.73 11.94
C ASP A 976 17.41 -35.46 10.48
N LEU A 977 18.15 -36.07 9.54
CA LEU A 977 17.84 -36.09 8.12
C LEU A 977 17.88 -37.53 7.61
N GLU A 978 16.73 -38.09 7.22
CA GLU A 978 16.63 -39.41 6.60
C GLU A 978 16.25 -39.29 5.11
N LEU A 979 17.15 -39.72 4.21
CA LEU A 979 16.95 -39.67 2.75
C LEU A 979 16.85 -41.07 2.14
N SER A 980 15.70 -41.72 2.30
CA SER A 980 15.40 -43.05 1.76
C SER A 980 14.62 -43.02 0.43
N GLY A 981 14.12 -41.86 0.01
CA GLY A 981 13.39 -41.64 -1.25
C GLY A 981 14.26 -41.39 -2.47
N ASN A 982 13.63 -41.16 -3.63
CA ASN A 982 14.33 -40.88 -4.89
C ASN A 982 14.47 -39.37 -5.11
N LEU A 983 15.70 -38.90 -5.31
CA LEU A 983 15.98 -37.55 -5.80
C LEU A 983 16.35 -37.65 -7.28
N ASN A 984 15.84 -36.76 -8.13
CA ASN A 984 16.11 -36.76 -9.56
C ASN A 984 16.56 -35.37 -10.01
N ALA A 985 17.77 -35.28 -10.55
CA ALA A 985 18.34 -34.05 -11.10
C ALA A 985 19.09 -34.31 -12.42
N GLY A 986 18.65 -35.32 -13.17
CA GLY A 986 19.26 -35.68 -14.45
C GLY A 986 19.09 -34.60 -15.51
N HIS A 987 20.15 -34.34 -16.28
CA HIS A 987 20.09 -33.54 -17.50
C HIS A 987 19.79 -34.44 -18.71
N HIS A 988 19.03 -33.94 -19.68
CA HIS A 988 18.60 -34.74 -20.83
C HIS A 988 19.44 -34.54 -22.10
N MET A 989 20.52 -33.75 -22.04
CA MET A 989 21.42 -33.48 -23.15
C MET A 989 22.87 -33.34 -22.66
N GLU A 990 23.81 -33.92 -23.42
CA GLU A 990 25.25 -33.83 -23.11
C GLU A 990 25.74 -32.37 -23.15
N GLY A 991 26.47 -31.95 -22.11
CA GLY A 991 27.02 -30.60 -21.98
C GLY A 991 26.17 -29.61 -21.17
N LEU A 992 25.00 -30.04 -20.68
CA LEU A 992 24.20 -29.29 -19.72
C LEU A 992 24.71 -29.46 -18.28
N MET A 993 24.37 -28.52 -17.42
CA MET A 993 24.68 -28.59 -15.99
C MET A 993 23.78 -29.62 -15.29
N GLY A 994 24.37 -30.43 -14.42
CA GLY A 994 23.64 -31.25 -13.46
C GLY A 994 23.07 -30.41 -12.32
N GLY A 995 22.27 -31.07 -11.47
CA GLY A 995 21.59 -30.37 -10.38
C GLY A 995 22.52 -29.97 -9.25
N SER A 996 22.02 -29.05 -8.41
CA SER A 996 22.72 -28.61 -7.19
C SER A 996 22.01 -29.16 -5.94
N LEU A 997 22.76 -29.76 -5.02
CA LEU A 997 22.25 -30.30 -3.75
C LEU A 997 22.89 -29.56 -2.56
N THR A 998 22.05 -29.03 -1.67
CA THR A 998 22.48 -28.41 -0.41
C THR A 998 21.94 -29.21 0.78
N ILE A 999 22.81 -29.55 1.73
CA ILE A 999 22.43 -30.16 3.00
C ILE A 999 23.01 -29.31 4.13
N GLY A 1000 22.13 -28.76 4.96
CA GLY A 1000 22.48 -27.87 6.05
C GLY A 1000 21.94 -28.33 7.40
N ARG A 1001 22.82 -28.49 8.39
CA ARG A 1001 22.42 -28.70 9.79
C ARG A 1001 22.49 -27.39 10.56
N THR A 1002 21.39 -27.00 11.20
CA THR A 1002 21.27 -25.74 11.94
C THR A 1002 21.45 -25.90 13.45
N ASP A 1003 21.64 -27.13 13.93
CA ASP A 1003 22.00 -27.42 15.31
C ASP A 1003 23.42 -26.90 15.61
N THR A 1004 23.56 -26.17 16.71
CA THR A 1004 24.82 -25.58 17.16
C THR A 1004 25.65 -26.53 18.04
N GLU A 1005 25.06 -27.63 18.52
CA GLU A 1005 25.71 -28.59 19.41
C GLU A 1005 26.14 -29.87 18.69
N GLU A 1006 25.39 -30.29 17.67
CA GLU A 1006 25.64 -31.55 16.95
C GLU A 1006 26.18 -31.33 15.53
N ALA A 1007 27.18 -32.12 15.15
CA ALA A 1007 27.86 -31.99 13.87
C ALA A 1007 27.05 -32.57 12.68
N LEU A 1008 27.27 -32.03 11.47
CA LEU A 1008 26.81 -32.64 10.23
C LEU A 1008 27.75 -33.78 9.83
N SER A 1009 27.24 -35.03 9.80
CA SER A 1009 28.03 -36.19 9.39
C SER A 1009 27.89 -36.48 7.90
N ILE A 1010 29.02 -36.70 7.20
CA ILE A 1010 29.04 -37.07 5.77
C ILE A 1010 29.48 -38.52 5.59
N ALA A 1011 28.61 -39.34 4.99
CA ALA A 1011 28.88 -40.74 4.69
C ALA A 1011 29.16 -40.97 3.17
N PRO A 1012 30.12 -41.85 2.80
CA PRO A 1012 30.53 -42.04 1.40
C PRO A 1012 29.41 -42.54 0.45
N GLY A 1013 28.63 -43.54 0.88
CA GLY A 1013 27.65 -44.22 0.01
C GLY A 1013 26.45 -43.37 -0.40
N GLU A 1014 26.20 -42.27 0.30
CA GLU A 1014 25.07 -41.36 0.03
C GLU A 1014 25.39 -40.43 -1.15
N ILE A 1015 26.63 -39.95 -1.26
CA ILE A 1015 27.02 -38.99 -2.30
C ILE A 1015 27.06 -39.61 -3.69
N ASP A 1016 27.57 -40.85 -3.82
CA ASP A 1016 27.56 -41.58 -5.09
C ASP A 1016 26.13 -41.74 -5.62
N SER A 1017 25.17 -41.99 -4.72
CA SER A 1017 23.76 -42.09 -5.10
C SER A 1017 23.19 -40.76 -5.62
N PHE A 1018 23.63 -39.61 -5.08
CA PHE A 1018 23.24 -38.29 -5.59
C PHE A 1018 23.90 -37.97 -6.94
N ILE A 1019 25.15 -38.36 -7.14
CA ILE A 1019 25.83 -38.22 -8.43
C ILE A 1019 25.11 -39.04 -9.50
N ASP A 1020 24.77 -40.30 -9.20
CA ASP A 1020 24.00 -41.18 -10.08
C ASP A 1020 22.59 -40.63 -10.38
N SER A 1021 22.05 -39.85 -9.45
CA SER A 1021 20.77 -39.14 -9.58
C SER A 1021 20.86 -37.84 -10.42
N GLY A 1022 22.06 -37.44 -10.84
CA GLY A 1022 22.30 -36.30 -11.74
C GLY A 1022 22.76 -35.01 -11.06
N PHE A 1023 23.07 -35.03 -9.76
CA PHE A 1023 23.66 -33.90 -9.06
C PHE A 1023 25.16 -33.80 -9.34
N ASP A 1024 25.65 -32.61 -9.63
CA ASP A 1024 27.07 -32.36 -9.92
C ASP A 1024 27.66 -31.18 -9.13
N ALA A 1025 26.83 -30.49 -8.34
CA ALA A 1025 27.23 -29.47 -7.39
C ALA A 1025 26.67 -29.78 -5.99
N PHE A 1026 27.54 -29.73 -4.97
CA PHE A 1026 27.19 -30.07 -3.60
C PHE A 1026 27.58 -28.97 -2.64
N THR A 1027 26.72 -28.68 -1.67
CA THR A 1027 27.00 -27.80 -0.53
C THR A 1027 26.62 -28.51 0.76
N PHE A 1028 27.58 -28.66 1.67
CA PHE A 1028 27.36 -29.19 3.01
C PHE A 1028 27.64 -28.09 4.01
N SER A 1029 26.65 -27.71 4.82
CA SER A 1029 26.79 -26.63 5.79
C SER A 1029 26.40 -27.07 7.21
N SER A 1030 27.17 -26.65 8.22
CA SER A 1030 26.90 -26.96 9.62
C SER A 1030 27.07 -25.73 10.50
N TYR A 1031 26.18 -25.55 11.47
CA TYR A 1031 26.34 -24.50 12.50
C TYR A 1031 27.29 -24.91 13.62
N SER A 1032 27.50 -26.22 13.78
CA SER A 1032 28.53 -26.85 14.61
C SER A 1032 29.68 -27.32 13.71
N ASP A 1033 30.10 -28.57 13.81
CA ASP A 1033 31.19 -29.11 12.99
C ASP A 1033 30.67 -29.90 11.77
N LEU A 1034 31.56 -30.16 10.81
CA LEU A 1034 31.33 -31.09 9.71
C LEU A 1034 32.25 -32.30 9.88
N VAL A 1035 31.69 -33.48 10.09
CA VAL A 1035 32.44 -34.70 10.42
C VAL A 1035 32.34 -35.69 9.25
N PHE A 1036 33.47 -36.11 8.71
CA PHE A 1036 33.47 -37.27 7.81
C PHE A 1036 33.31 -38.56 8.62
N GLN A 1037 32.50 -39.54 8.17
CA GLN A 1037 32.35 -40.84 8.84
C GLN A 1037 32.37 -42.04 7.86
N PRO A 1038 33.47 -42.33 7.15
CA PRO A 1038 33.58 -43.53 6.34
C PRO A 1038 33.51 -44.80 7.21
N ARG A 1039 32.64 -45.72 6.83
CA ARG A 1039 32.40 -46.96 7.59
C ARG A 1039 33.45 -48.04 7.31
N GLU A 1040 34.02 -48.15 6.09
CA GLU A 1040 34.93 -49.26 5.74
C GLU A 1040 36.06 -48.97 4.70
N GLU A 1041 36.04 -47.86 3.94
CA GLU A 1041 37.01 -47.57 2.83
C GLU A 1041 37.47 -46.08 2.77
N ASP A 1042 38.43 -45.78 1.87
CA ASP A 1042 38.82 -44.40 1.51
C ASP A 1042 37.62 -43.62 0.95
N LEU A 1043 37.45 -42.35 1.35
CA LEU A 1043 36.36 -41.49 0.88
C LEU A 1043 36.82 -40.72 -0.37
N LEU A 1044 36.26 -41.04 -1.54
CA LEU A 1044 36.45 -40.26 -2.77
C LEU A 1044 35.12 -39.57 -3.14
N ILE A 1045 35.10 -38.25 -3.13
CA ILE A 1045 33.96 -37.46 -3.61
C ILE A 1045 34.38 -36.80 -4.92
N GLN A 1046 33.65 -37.02 -6.01
CA GLN A 1046 33.94 -36.39 -7.30
C GLN A 1046 32.73 -35.61 -7.82
N ALA A 1047 32.65 -34.32 -7.47
CA ALA A 1047 31.63 -33.42 -7.98
C ALA A 1047 31.98 -32.94 -9.41
N GLY A 1048 31.00 -32.87 -10.29
CA GLY A 1048 31.20 -32.47 -11.68
C GLY A 1048 31.43 -30.97 -11.88
N ARG A 1049 30.95 -30.12 -10.96
CA ARG A 1049 31.06 -28.66 -11.05
C ARG A 1049 31.61 -28.01 -9.78
N ARG A 1050 30.97 -28.22 -8.63
CA ARG A 1050 31.30 -27.50 -7.39
C ARG A 1050 31.14 -28.36 -6.15
N LEU A 1051 32.02 -28.16 -5.17
CA LEU A 1051 31.87 -28.72 -3.83
C LEU A 1051 32.15 -27.62 -2.79
N THR A 1052 31.15 -27.29 -1.97
CA THR A 1052 31.27 -26.34 -0.87
C THR A 1052 31.14 -27.07 0.47
N LEU A 1053 32.11 -26.86 1.36
CA LEU A 1053 32.08 -27.31 2.76
C LEU A 1053 32.08 -26.07 3.64
N ASP A 1054 31.00 -25.87 4.39
CA ASP A 1054 30.75 -24.64 5.14
C ASP A 1054 30.53 -24.94 6.62
N ALA A 1055 31.57 -24.83 7.43
CA ALA A 1055 31.52 -25.08 8.87
C ALA A 1055 32.70 -24.41 9.60
N PRO A 1056 32.53 -24.01 10.88
CA PRO A 1056 33.62 -23.65 11.77
C PRO A 1056 34.78 -24.66 11.76
N GLU A 1057 34.48 -25.96 11.88
CA GLU A 1057 35.50 -27.00 11.89
C GLU A 1057 35.10 -28.22 11.03
N ILE A 1058 36.06 -28.74 10.26
CA ILE A 1058 35.93 -29.96 9.46
C ILE A 1058 36.80 -31.05 10.11
N ILE A 1059 36.18 -32.15 10.52
CA ILE A 1059 36.78 -33.17 11.37
C ILE A 1059 36.79 -34.52 10.64
N ALA A 1060 37.91 -35.23 10.74
CA ALA A 1060 38.01 -36.65 10.38
C ALA A 1060 38.33 -37.53 11.60
N GLY A 1061 37.83 -38.76 11.58
CA GLY A 1061 38.15 -39.82 12.52
C GLY A 1061 39.55 -40.40 12.27
N ASN A 1062 39.82 -41.60 12.78
CA ASN A 1062 41.16 -42.18 12.77
C ASN A 1062 41.47 -43.00 11.51
N ASN A 1063 42.56 -42.63 10.82
CA ASN A 1063 43.21 -43.40 9.74
C ASN A 1063 42.36 -43.56 8.47
N TRP A 1064 41.81 -42.46 7.96
CA TRP A 1064 41.05 -42.40 6.72
C TRP A 1064 41.78 -41.60 5.64
N ASN A 1065 41.67 -42.00 4.36
CA ASN A 1065 42.06 -41.13 3.24
C ASN A 1065 40.80 -40.51 2.63
N ILE A 1066 40.76 -39.19 2.62
CA ILE A 1066 39.65 -38.38 2.11
C ILE A 1066 40.16 -37.61 0.90
N HIS A 1067 39.63 -37.90 -0.27
CA HIS A 1067 39.96 -37.24 -1.53
C HIS A 1067 38.71 -36.59 -2.09
N LEU A 1068 38.68 -35.26 -2.09
CA LEU A 1068 37.58 -34.45 -2.62
C LEU A 1068 38.01 -33.83 -3.94
N LYS A 1069 37.24 -34.03 -5.00
CA LYS A 1069 37.55 -33.56 -6.34
C LYS A 1069 36.37 -32.81 -6.94
N ALA A 1070 36.60 -31.57 -7.36
CA ALA A 1070 35.62 -30.77 -8.10
C ALA A 1070 36.35 -29.68 -8.89
N PRO A 1071 35.85 -29.22 -10.06
CA PRO A 1071 36.44 -28.06 -10.73
C PRO A 1071 36.57 -26.83 -9.81
N TRP A 1072 35.60 -26.62 -8.91
CA TRP A 1072 35.65 -25.59 -7.90
C TRP A 1072 35.36 -26.16 -6.51
N ILE A 1073 36.32 -26.03 -5.60
CA ILE A 1073 36.16 -26.38 -4.19
C ILE A 1073 36.11 -25.08 -3.38
N GLN A 1074 35.15 -24.98 -2.46
CA GLN A 1074 35.10 -23.90 -1.49
C GLN A 1074 35.06 -24.46 -0.07
N LEU A 1075 35.96 -23.97 0.77
CA LEU A 1075 35.88 -24.12 2.22
C LEU A 1075 35.41 -22.78 2.77
N SER A 1076 34.37 -22.77 3.58
CA SER A 1076 33.88 -21.54 4.18
C SER A 1076 33.47 -21.72 5.63
N ASN A 1077 33.37 -20.61 6.34
CA ASN A 1077 32.65 -20.51 7.60
C ASN A 1077 31.79 -19.25 7.57
N THR A 1078 30.57 -19.36 7.04
CA THR A 1078 29.66 -18.21 6.89
C THR A 1078 28.77 -18.02 8.11
N TYR A 1079 28.92 -16.90 8.82
CA TYR A 1079 28.18 -16.57 10.06
C TYR A 1079 26.79 -15.94 9.82
N ASP A 1080 26.54 -15.35 8.66
CA ASP A 1080 25.24 -14.70 8.39
C ASP A 1080 24.05 -15.68 8.32
N LYS A 1081 24.32 -16.98 8.36
CA LYS A 1081 23.30 -18.04 8.34
C LYS A 1081 22.68 -18.29 9.70
N TYR A 1082 23.35 -17.95 10.81
CA TYR A 1082 22.80 -18.18 12.15
C TYR A 1082 21.55 -17.32 12.35
N ASP A 1083 20.42 -17.92 12.71
CA ASP A 1083 19.25 -17.15 13.15
C ASP A 1083 19.55 -16.61 14.55
N LEU A 1084 20.31 -15.51 14.62
CA LEU A 1084 20.78 -14.95 15.89
C LEU A 1084 19.64 -14.53 16.83
N GLN A 1085 18.43 -14.37 16.30
CA GLN A 1085 17.25 -14.08 17.11
C GLN A 1085 16.78 -15.30 17.91
N SER A 1086 16.99 -16.53 17.40
CA SER A 1086 16.64 -17.78 18.09
C SER A 1086 17.69 -18.21 19.12
N LEU A 1087 18.94 -17.78 18.97
CA LEU A 1087 20.07 -18.11 19.85
C LEU A 1087 20.20 -17.17 21.07
N GLY A 1088 19.37 -16.13 21.16
CA GLY A 1088 19.31 -15.19 22.28
C GLY A 1088 20.39 -14.09 22.28
N SER A 1089 20.13 -12.99 22.98
CA SER A 1089 20.96 -11.75 22.96
C SER A 1089 22.35 -11.87 23.61
N GLY A 1090 22.82 -13.09 23.91
CA GLY A 1090 24.08 -13.37 24.59
C GLY A 1090 25.01 -14.32 23.83
N PHE A 1091 24.68 -14.70 22.59
CA PHE A 1091 25.55 -15.48 21.73
C PHE A 1091 26.81 -14.68 21.37
N ASP A 1092 27.99 -15.24 21.62
CA ASP A 1092 29.28 -14.65 21.25
C ASP A 1092 29.72 -15.24 19.89
N PRO A 1093 29.78 -14.45 18.80
CA PRO A 1093 30.24 -14.93 17.50
C PRO A 1093 31.64 -15.53 17.54
N GLY A 1094 32.47 -15.17 18.53
CA GLY A 1094 33.81 -15.72 18.71
C GLY A 1094 33.84 -17.23 18.97
N VAL A 1095 32.74 -17.85 19.38
CA VAL A 1095 32.62 -19.31 19.53
C VAL A 1095 32.72 -20.04 18.18
N LEU A 1096 32.43 -19.35 17.08
CA LEU A 1096 32.42 -19.91 15.73
C LEU A 1096 33.75 -19.76 15.03
N ILE A 1097 34.75 -19.21 15.72
CA ILE A 1097 36.11 -19.06 15.22
C ILE A 1097 36.95 -20.14 15.92
N PRO A 1098 37.45 -21.13 15.17
CA PRO A 1098 38.26 -22.19 15.77
C PRO A 1098 39.58 -21.61 16.30
N ASP A 1099 39.83 -21.85 17.59
CA ASP A 1099 41.04 -21.39 18.28
C ASP A 1099 42.23 -22.36 18.10
N ALA A 1100 41.95 -23.65 17.96
CA ALA A 1100 42.93 -24.72 17.79
C ALA A 1100 42.33 -25.87 16.99
N VAL A 1101 43.20 -26.72 16.42
CA VAL A 1101 42.83 -27.96 15.72
C VAL A 1101 43.62 -29.14 16.29
N GLU A 1102 43.05 -30.33 16.26
CA GLU A 1102 43.67 -31.56 16.76
C GLU A 1102 44.35 -32.34 15.62
N SER A 1103 45.59 -32.82 15.84
CA SER A 1103 46.27 -33.71 14.89
C SER A 1103 45.71 -35.13 14.97
N GLY A 1104 45.54 -35.80 13.83
CA GLY A 1104 45.16 -37.22 13.76
C GLY A 1104 45.99 -38.01 12.76
N GLU A 1105 45.48 -39.18 12.33
CA GLU A 1105 46.16 -40.06 11.36
C GLU A 1105 45.56 -40.02 9.95
N SER A 1106 44.50 -39.24 9.72
CA SER A 1106 43.79 -39.18 8.43
C SER A 1106 44.48 -38.26 7.41
N ILE A 1107 44.21 -38.45 6.13
CA ILE A 1107 44.77 -37.64 5.04
C ILE A 1107 43.63 -36.96 4.30
N LEU A 1108 43.70 -35.65 4.08
CA LEU A 1108 42.77 -34.89 3.25
C LEU A 1108 43.48 -34.43 1.97
N THR A 1109 42.88 -34.68 0.81
CA THR A 1109 43.32 -34.14 -0.49
C THR A 1109 42.15 -33.43 -1.15
N LEU A 1110 42.28 -32.12 -1.37
CA LEU A 1110 41.32 -31.31 -2.12
C LEU A 1110 41.90 -31.03 -3.50
N GLN A 1111 41.25 -31.54 -4.55
CA GLN A 1111 41.72 -31.41 -5.93
C GLN A 1111 40.71 -30.65 -6.78
N GLY A 1112 41.08 -29.45 -7.23
CA GLY A 1112 40.22 -28.65 -8.11
C GLY A 1112 40.99 -27.71 -9.02
N ASP A 1113 40.31 -27.03 -9.95
CA ASP A 1113 40.93 -25.95 -10.71
C ASP A 1113 41.05 -24.70 -9.83
N PHE A 1114 40.00 -24.42 -9.06
CA PHE A 1114 39.94 -23.31 -8.11
C PHE A 1114 39.62 -23.84 -6.72
N ILE A 1115 40.36 -23.36 -5.72
CA ILE A 1115 40.09 -23.63 -4.31
C ILE A 1115 39.93 -22.29 -3.59
N ASP A 1116 38.75 -22.04 -3.03
CA ASP A 1116 38.50 -20.82 -2.25
C ASP A 1116 38.36 -21.17 -0.78
N VAL A 1117 38.89 -20.32 0.07
CA VAL A 1117 38.80 -20.41 1.53
C VAL A 1117 38.27 -19.09 2.05
N ALA A 1118 37.08 -19.09 2.64
CA ALA A 1118 36.43 -17.88 3.13
C ALA A 1118 36.17 -17.96 4.64
N GLY A 1119 36.59 -16.94 5.38
CA GLY A 1119 36.40 -16.87 6.83
C GLY A 1119 37.41 -17.70 7.62
N SER A 1120 37.10 -17.95 8.90
CA SER A 1120 37.97 -18.66 9.84
C SER A 1120 37.50 -20.10 10.05
N LEU A 1121 38.24 -21.09 9.56
CA LEU A 1121 37.87 -22.50 9.69
C LEU A 1121 39.04 -23.42 10.07
N GLY A 1122 38.71 -24.52 10.75
CA GLY A 1122 39.65 -25.51 11.26
C GLY A 1122 39.52 -26.86 10.56
N LEU A 1123 40.65 -27.54 10.34
CA LEU A 1123 40.73 -28.90 9.84
C LEU A 1123 41.33 -29.80 10.92
N SER A 1124 40.54 -30.69 11.52
CA SER A 1124 40.96 -31.54 12.65
C SER A 1124 40.93 -33.03 12.34
N GLY A 1125 41.77 -33.80 13.05
CA GLY A 1125 41.91 -35.25 12.88
C GLY A 1125 42.78 -35.67 11.69
N PHE A 1126 43.41 -34.72 11.02
CA PHE A 1126 44.31 -34.96 9.89
C PHE A 1126 45.77 -35.03 10.32
N LYS A 1127 46.53 -35.84 9.60
CA LYS A 1127 47.99 -35.92 9.60
C LYS A 1127 48.59 -35.02 8.53
N ASN A 1128 47.98 -35.06 7.34
CA ASN A 1128 48.34 -34.29 6.16
C ASN A 1128 47.07 -33.72 5.51
N VAL A 1129 47.12 -32.46 5.12
CA VAL A 1129 46.11 -31.80 4.28
C VAL A 1129 46.81 -31.33 3.01
N SER A 1130 46.26 -31.64 1.84
CA SER A 1130 46.80 -31.22 0.54
C SER A 1130 45.76 -30.43 -0.25
N LEU A 1131 46.12 -29.22 -0.68
CA LEU A 1131 45.32 -28.36 -1.55
C LEU A 1131 45.93 -28.36 -2.97
N GLU A 1132 45.39 -29.17 -3.86
CA GLU A 1132 45.84 -29.32 -5.23
C GLU A 1132 44.98 -28.48 -6.19
N ALA A 1133 45.30 -27.18 -6.31
CA ALA A 1133 44.67 -26.31 -7.30
C ALA A 1133 45.38 -26.34 -8.66
N GLY A 1134 44.64 -26.60 -9.73
CA GLY A 1134 45.13 -26.56 -11.10
C GLY A 1134 45.33 -25.13 -11.63
N LYS A 1135 44.65 -24.14 -11.01
CA LYS A 1135 44.76 -22.72 -11.36
C LYS A 1135 45.10 -21.88 -10.13
N ASP A 1136 44.13 -21.61 -9.25
CA ASP A 1136 44.30 -20.62 -8.18
C ASP A 1136 43.76 -21.09 -6.83
N ILE A 1137 44.33 -20.55 -5.75
CA ILE A 1137 43.83 -20.69 -4.39
C ILE A 1137 43.57 -19.29 -3.83
N ARG A 1138 42.33 -19.00 -3.45
CA ARG A 1138 41.93 -17.70 -2.91
C ARG A 1138 41.58 -17.80 -1.43
N PHE A 1139 41.95 -16.77 -0.69
CA PHE A 1139 41.60 -16.60 0.72
C PHE A 1139 40.87 -15.28 0.89
N ASP A 1140 39.67 -15.34 1.44
CA ASP A 1140 38.81 -14.20 1.70
C ASP A 1140 38.50 -14.12 3.22
N GLU A 1141 38.42 -12.90 3.75
CA GLU A 1141 37.98 -12.66 5.13
C GLU A 1141 36.44 -12.57 5.15
N GLU A 1142 35.82 -13.03 6.24
CA GLU A 1142 34.38 -12.91 6.49
C GLU A 1142 34.11 -12.00 7.70
N ASP A 1143 32.95 -11.32 7.72
CA ASP A 1143 32.53 -10.47 8.83
C ASP A 1143 31.80 -11.30 9.90
N TYR A 1144 32.39 -11.39 11.11
CA TYR A 1144 31.79 -12.07 12.26
C TYR A 1144 31.12 -11.07 13.21
N ASN A 1145 30.32 -10.15 12.65
CA ASN A 1145 29.50 -9.18 13.37
C ASN A 1145 30.31 -8.33 14.36
N LYS A 1146 31.34 -7.63 13.82
CA LYS A 1146 32.13 -6.48 14.36
C LYS A 1146 33.62 -6.55 14.03
N PHE A 1147 34.09 -7.62 13.42
CA PHE A 1147 35.47 -7.76 12.96
C PHE A 1147 35.54 -8.74 11.79
N TRP A 1148 36.43 -8.44 10.85
CA TRP A 1148 36.73 -9.27 9.70
C TRP A 1148 37.84 -10.24 10.06
N GLU A 1149 37.65 -11.53 9.81
CA GLU A 1149 38.68 -12.54 10.02
C GLU A 1149 38.67 -13.59 8.92
N GLY A 1150 39.86 -14.05 8.54
CA GLY A 1150 40.06 -15.11 7.56
C GLY A 1150 41.26 -15.96 7.97
N LYS A 1151 41.04 -17.22 8.29
CA LYS A 1151 42.07 -18.11 8.85
C LYS A 1151 41.78 -19.56 8.51
N LEU A 1152 42.79 -20.27 8.02
CA LEU A 1152 42.73 -21.73 7.88
C LEU A 1152 43.67 -22.38 8.89
N LEU A 1153 43.12 -23.12 9.84
CA LEU A 1153 43.87 -23.92 10.80
C LEU A 1153 43.97 -25.37 10.34
N ALA A 1154 45.18 -25.94 10.30
CA ALA A 1154 45.38 -27.35 9.99
C ALA A 1154 46.60 -27.93 10.73
N PRO A 1155 46.59 -29.21 11.14
CA PRO A 1155 47.72 -29.89 11.78
C PRO A 1155 48.79 -30.34 10.76
N GLY A 1156 50.07 -30.27 11.15
CA GLY A 1156 51.20 -30.86 10.40
C GLY A 1156 51.96 -29.91 9.46
N ASP A 1157 52.94 -30.44 8.71
CA ASP A 1157 53.61 -29.72 7.61
C ASP A 1157 52.60 -29.58 6.46
N PHE A 1158 52.06 -28.35 6.32
CA PHE A 1158 51.12 -27.93 5.29
C PHE A 1158 51.75 -27.91 3.88
#